data_AF-F6GWI8-F1
#
_entry.id   AF-F6GWI8-F1
#
_cell.length_a   1.000
_cell.length_b   1.000
_cell.length_c   1.000
_cell.angle_alpha   90.00
_cell.angle_beta   90.00
_cell.angle_gamma   90.00
#
_symmetry.space_group_name_H-M   'P 1'
#
loop_
_entity.id
_entity.type
_entity.pdbx_description
1 polymer ?
#
loop_
_entity_poly.entity_id
_entity_poly.type
_entity_poly.pdbx_seq_one_letter_code
_entity_poly.pdbx_strand_id
1 'polypeptide(L)'
;MGKECSDVEDMVFWTKTKSGKFSVKSLYNALESGNHSLFPSSCIWNVQPKVTDAPEIHSNGFHVKFDISEGQIGFVLPTVIPPCNVDLFRRLASSDTDQEDTDSWNTCIVLPFRMKLSKGTGMSNIISMFSDLHPSLLLFLHHLRCIKFKNMLNDSLIIMRKEIVGDGIIKVSHGREKMTWFVISQKLRADVIRPDVQTTEIAIAFTLQESDNGEYSPHFEQQPVFAFLPLRTYGLKFILQGDFVLPSSREEVDGDSPWNQWLLSEFPGLFVTAERSFCALPCFRENPGKAVAAYMSFVPLVGEVHGFFSSLPRMIISKLRMSNCLLLEGDNNEWVPPCKVLRSWNEQARSLLPDSLLCKHLGLGFLDKNIHLSDPLARALGIQEYGPKILLQIISSLCHTEDGLKSMGLAWLSSWLNALYTMPLHYSGQSSLNSNMESDLIYDLKKIPFIPLSDGNYGSLDEGTIWLHSDSLSTELDGEHGLGAFPNLYAKLRIVNPALLSAASVDIPCMDMTLAENVTRMLLRIGVQQLSAHEIVQVHILPAMSDEGITNREKNLMIEYLSFVMVHLQSSCTNCRVEREYIISEICNKAFILTNHGYKRPVEVPIHFSKEFGNTIDVNRFINATNMTWHVVDIAYLKHPITESLSCGLMKWRGFFQALGVTDFVQIVQVEKNVSDISHMILKNEMWDRDLISHGTIAKDWESPELVQLLSILSKTGDQESCKNLLDVLDTLWDDCFSDKVSGYCNFKSSGDRKPFKSSLMTSICDFQWIASSMDDELHYPKDLFYDSDEVHLVLGSSAPYALPKV
;
A
#
# COMPACT_ATOMS: atom_id res chain seq x y z
N MET A 1 -29.13 22.31 -55.32
CA MET A 1 -30.17 22.76 -54.37
C MET A 1 -31.28 21.71 -54.42
N GLY A 2 -31.59 21.07 -53.29
CA GLY A 2 -32.61 20.01 -53.19
C GLY A 2 -32.01 18.67 -52.73
N LYS A 3 -32.08 18.39 -51.42
CA LYS A 3 -31.71 17.13 -50.77
C LYS A 3 -32.65 16.01 -51.22
N GLU A 4 -32.07 14.86 -51.58
CA GLU A 4 -32.76 13.57 -51.53
C GLU A 4 -33.04 13.22 -50.05
N CYS A 5 -34.28 12.88 -49.75
CA CYS A 5 -34.72 12.30 -48.49
C CYS A 5 -35.43 10.99 -48.85
N SER A 6 -34.79 9.89 -48.50
CA SER A 6 -35.28 8.52 -48.64
C SER A 6 -36.35 8.19 -47.59
N ASP A 7 -37.29 7.36 -48.02
CA ASP A 7 -38.18 6.48 -47.27
C ASP A 7 -39.18 7.09 -46.28
N VAL A 8 -40.40 7.27 -46.79
CA VAL A 8 -41.63 7.52 -46.04
C VAL A 8 -42.49 6.25 -46.13
N GLU A 9 -42.41 5.39 -45.12
CA GLU A 9 -43.41 4.35 -44.86
C GLU A 9 -44.26 4.76 -43.65
N ASP A 10 -45.56 4.43 -43.72
CA ASP A 10 -46.63 4.62 -42.73
C ASP A 10 -47.19 6.04 -42.51
N MET A 11 -47.81 6.60 -43.56
CA MET A 11 -48.90 7.59 -43.41
C MET A 11 -50.25 7.02 -43.89
N VAL A 12 -51.24 6.99 -42.99
CA VAL A 12 -52.65 6.74 -43.35
C VAL A 12 -53.36 8.07 -43.59
N PHE A 13 -53.75 8.35 -44.83
CA PHE A 13 -54.67 9.44 -45.17
C PHE A 13 -56.13 8.96 -45.05
N TRP A 14 -57.00 9.74 -44.38
CA TRP A 14 -58.45 9.49 -44.28
C TRP A 14 -59.22 10.71 -44.83
N THR A 15 -60.19 10.48 -45.71
CA THR A 15 -61.00 11.53 -46.35
C THR A 15 -62.34 11.75 -45.63
N LYS A 16 -62.58 13.01 -45.19
CA LYS A 16 -63.73 13.58 -44.43
C LYS A 16 -63.77 13.11 -42.95
N THR A 17 -63.56 13.91 -41.90
CA THR A 17 -63.90 15.33 -41.63
C THR A 17 -62.93 15.99 -40.65
N LYS A 18 -62.87 17.33 -40.69
CA LYS A 18 -61.94 18.24 -40.00
C LYS A 18 -62.15 18.35 -38.47
N SER A 19 -61.44 17.55 -37.67
CA SER A 19 -60.89 17.93 -36.34
C SER A 19 -60.17 16.74 -35.67
N GLY A 20 -59.29 16.08 -36.43
CA GLY A 20 -58.59 14.87 -36.01
C GLY A 20 -57.73 15.05 -34.76
N LYS A 21 -57.98 14.19 -33.76
CA LYS A 21 -57.02 13.51 -32.88
C LYS A 21 -57.81 12.59 -31.94
N PHE A 22 -57.69 11.27 -32.13
CA PHE A 22 -58.09 10.27 -31.14
C PHE A 22 -56.84 9.41 -30.91
N SER A 23 -56.31 9.43 -29.70
CA SER A 23 -55.11 8.68 -29.32
C SER A 23 -55.50 7.54 -28.39
N VAL A 24 -54.57 6.62 -28.07
CA VAL A 24 -54.77 5.59 -27.03
C VAL A 24 -55.24 6.20 -25.69
N LYS A 25 -54.90 7.47 -25.46
CA LYS A 25 -55.40 8.33 -24.37
C LYS A 25 -56.92 8.48 -24.34
N SER A 26 -57.59 8.40 -25.49
CA SER A 26 -59.05 8.49 -25.60
C SER A 26 -59.77 7.19 -25.21
N LEU A 27 -59.11 6.02 -25.30
CA LEU A 27 -59.60 4.76 -24.73
C LEU A 27 -59.46 4.76 -23.20
N TYR A 28 -58.38 5.35 -22.69
CA TYR A 28 -58.18 5.55 -21.24
C TYR A 28 -59.14 6.60 -20.65
N ASN A 29 -59.44 7.70 -21.37
CA ASN A 29 -60.44 8.69 -20.94
C ASN A 29 -61.86 8.11 -20.85
N ALA A 30 -62.20 7.12 -21.68
CA ALA A 30 -63.49 6.42 -21.60
C ALA A 30 -63.61 5.53 -20.34
N LEU A 31 -62.47 5.18 -19.71
CA LEU A 31 -62.41 4.44 -18.45
C LEU A 31 -62.33 5.37 -17.22
N GLU A 32 -61.94 6.64 -17.38
CA GLU A 32 -61.85 7.64 -16.30
C GLU A 32 -63.14 8.45 -16.08
N SER A 33 -63.98 8.69 -17.09
CA SER A 33 -65.23 9.44 -16.90
C SER A 33 -66.40 8.49 -16.65
N GLY A 34 -66.97 8.51 -15.45
CA GLY A 34 -68.23 7.83 -15.08
C GLY A 34 -69.48 8.38 -15.79
N ASN A 35 -69.42 8.59 -17.10
CA ASN A 35 -70.56 8.90 -17.92
C ASN A 35 -70.99 7.65 -18.69
N HIS A 36 -72.26 7.28 -18.54
CA HIS A 36 -72.99 6.38 -19.44
C HIS A 36 -72.90 6.91 -20.88
N SER A 37 -71.83 6.59 -21.59
CA SER A 37 -71.65 6.93 -22.99
C SER A 37 -71.88 5.69 -23.84
N LEU A 38 -72.72 5.87 -24.86
CA LEU A 38 -73.15 4.88 -25.84
C LEU A 38 -71.95 4.20 -26.51
N PHE A 39 -72.04 2.88 -26.69
CA PHE A 39 -71.05 2.09 -27.43
C PHE A 39 -70.89 2.67 -28.86
N PRO A 40 -69.68 3.00 -29.33
CA PRO A 40 -69.50 3.57 -30.66
C PRO A 40 -69.78 2.48 -31.70
N SER A 41 -70.86 2.65 -32.48
CA SER A 41 -71.23 1.73 -33.58
C SER A 41 -70.28 1.76 -34.78
N SER A 42 -69.20 2.54 -34.71
CA SER A 42 -68.18 2.74 -35.75
C SER A 42 -66.81 2.12 -35.45
N CYS A 43 -66.69 1.28 -34.41
CA CYS A 43 -65.45 0.59 -34.07
C CYS A 43 -65.04 -0.41 -35.19
N ILE A 44 -63.98 -0.09 -35.95
CA ILE A 44 -63.32 -1.00 -36.89
C ILE A 44 -62.14 -1.67 -36.16
N TRP A 45 -62.13 -3.00 -36.09
CA TRP A 45 -61.00 -3.78 -35.60
C TRP A 45 -59.91 -3.86 -36.68
N ASN A 46 -58.76 -3.20 -36.48
CA ASN A 46 -57.63 -3.19 -37.43
C ASN A 46 -56.57 -4.27 -37.15
N VAL A 47 -56.85 -5.25 -36.28
CA VAL A 47 -55.96 -6.40 -36.04
C VAL A 47 -56.78 -7.68 -36.08
N GLN A 48 -56.42 -8.59 -37.00
CA GLN A 48 -57.07 -9.90 -37.08
C GLN A 48 -56.78 -10.69 -35.80
N PRO A 49 -57.79 -11.07 -35.00
CA PRO A 49 -57.56 -11.85 -33.80
C PRO A 49 -56.91 -13.19 -34.17
N LYS A 50 -55.81 -13.56 -33.52
CA LYS A 50 -55.13 -14.85 -33.78
C LYS A 50 -56.04 -16.06 -33.47
N VAL A 51 -56.98 -15.86 -32.54
CA VAL A 51 -57.77 -16.91 -31.87
C VAL A 51 -59.16 -17.10 -32.48
N THR A 52 -59.75 -16.07 -33.08
CA THR A 52 -61.11 -16.10 -33.63
C THR A 52 -61.21 -15.33 -34.96
N ASP A 53 -62.06 -15.80 -35.87
CA ASP A 53 -62.40 -15.09 -37.10
C ASP A 53 -63.69 -14.24 -36.97
N ALA A 54 -64.41 -14.39 -35.85
CA ALA A 54 -65.73 -13.82 -35.66
C ALA A 54 -65.99 -13.45 -34.18
N PRO A 55 -65.28 -12.46 -33.59
CA PRO A 55 -65.54 -12.02 -32.23
C PRO A 55 -66.94 -11.39 -32.09
N GLU A 56 -67.58 -11.68 -30.97
CA GLU A 56 -68.90 -11.18 -30.58
C GLU A 56 -68.78 -10.31 -29.32
N ILE A 57 -69.48 -9.18 -29.28
CA ILE A 57 -69.47 -8.24 -28.16
C ILE A 57 -70.91 -8.00 -27.71
N HIS A 58 -71.17 -8.25 -26.42
CA HIS A 58 -72.44 -8.03 -25.76
C HIS A 58 -72.26 -7.04 -24.60
N SER A 59 -72.79 -5.82 -24.71
CA SER A 59 -72.63 -4.80 -23.67
C SER A 59 -73.86 -3.89 -23.62
N ASN A 60 -74.48 -3.74 -22.44
CA ASN A 60 -75.57 -2.78 -22.19
C ASN A 60 -76.64 -2.71 -23.31
N GLY A 61 -77.11 -3.86 -23.80
CA GLY A 61 -78.13 -3.98 -24.86
C GLY A 61 -77.61 -3.97 -26.30
N PHE A 62 -76.31 -3.74 -26.51
CA PHE A 62 -75.66 -3.88 -27.81
C PHE A 62 -75.09 -5.29 -27.98
N HIS A 63 -75.39 -5.93 -29.10
CA HIS A 63 -74.99 -7.30 -29.42
C HIS A 63 -74.50 -7.37 -30.86
N VAL A 64 -73.18 -7.52 -31.04
CA VAL A 64 -72.53 -7.27 -32.33
C VAL A 64 -71.45 -8.31 -32.62
N LYS A 65 -71.40 -8.83 -33.84
CA LYS A 65 -70.40 -9.77 -34.35
C LYS A 65 -69.56 -9.10 -35.44
N PHE A 66 -68.25 -9.34 -35.44
CA PHE A 66 -67.34 -8.87 -36.49
C PHE A 66 -66.80 -10.06 -37.27
N ASP A 67 -67.44 -10.46 -38.36
CA ASP A 67 -67.02 -11.63 -39.13
C ASP A 67 -66.08 -11.25 -40.29
N ILE A 68 -64.85 -11.74 -40.26
CA ILE A 68 -63.84 -11.50 -41.30
C ILE A 68 -64.21 -12.18 -42.63
N SER A 69 -65.01 -13.26 -42.58
CA SER A 69 -65.46 -13.99 -43.77
C SER A 69 -66.65 -13.35 -44.47
N GLU A 70 -67.38 -12.46 -43.79
CA GLU A 70 -68.56 -11.76 -44.34
C GLU A 70 -68.20 -10.39 -44.97
N GLY A 71 -66.96 -9.92 -44.84
CA GLY A 71 -66.50 -8.62 -45.34
C GLY A 71 -66.17 -8.59 -46.84
N GLN A 72 -66.53 -7.49 -47.52
CA GLN A 72 -65.99 -7.17 -48.86
C GLN A 72 -64.64 -6.46 -48.70
N ILE A 73 -63.60 -7.03 -49.33
CA ILE A 73 -62.24 -6.48 -49.54
C ILE A 73 -61.81 -5.46 -48.46
N GLY A 74 -61.26 -5.97 -47.35
CA GLY A 74 -60.47 -5.17 -46.40
C GLY A 74 -61.23 -4.49 -45.25
N PHE A 75 -62.56 -4.50 -45.23
CA PHE A 75 -63.35 -3.93 -44.12
C PHE A 75 -64.26 -4.97 -43.45
N VAL A 76 -64.14 -5.11 -42.13
CA VAL A 76 -65.03 -5.96 -41.30
C VAL A 76 -66.11 -5.08 -40.69
N LEU A 77 -67.36 -5.27 -41.11
CA LEU A 77 -68.50 -4.51 -40.60
C LEU A 77 -69.16 -5.23 -39.42
N PRO A 78 -69.72 -4.49 -38.44
CA PRO A 78 -70.49 -5.06 -37.35
C PRO A 78 -71.84 -5.62 -37.83
N THR A 79 -72.11 -6.89 -37.55
CA THR A 79 -73.41 -7.55 -37.75
C THR A 79 -74.15 -7.65 -36.42
N VAL A 80 -75.41 -7.23 -36.36
CA VAL A 80 -76.24 -7.35 -35.13
C VAL A 80 -76.61 -8.81 -34.90
N ILE A 81 -76.41 -9.29 -33.67
CA ILE A 81 -76.69 -10.68 -33.27
C ILE A 81 -77.67 -10.75 -32.08
N PRO A 82 -78.31 -11.90 -31.82
CA PRO A 82 -79.17 -12.08 -30.65
C PRO A 82 -78.41 -11.89 -29.31
N PRO A 83 -79.13 -11.54 -28.22
CA PRO A 83 -78.53 -11.44 -26.89
C PRO A 83 -77.94 -12.77 -26.42
N CYS A 84 -76.73 -12.71 -25.86
CA CYS A 84 -76.08 -13.85 -25.22
C CYS A 84 -76.47 -13.90 -23.73
N ASN A 85 -76.61 -15.11 -23.16
CA ASN A 85 -76.97 -15.31 -21.76
C ASN A 85 -75.74 -15.03 -20.85
N VAL A 86 -75.45 -13.76 -20.62
CA VAL A 86 -74.33 -13.30 -19.77
C VAL A 86 -74.51 -13.77 -18.31
N ASP A 87 -75.76 -13.93 -17.85
CA ASP A 87 -76.06 -14.41 -16.50
C ASP A 87 -75.63 -15.86 -16.26
N LEU A 88 -75.65 -16.71 -17.30
CA LEU A 88 -75.12 -18.07 -17.23
C LEU A 88 -73.61 -18.04 -16.95
N PHE A 89 -72.83 -17.27 -17.70
CA PHE A 89 -71.39 -17.17 -17.51
C PHE A 89 -71.00 -16.55 -16.16
N ARG A 90 -71.81 -15.60 -15.67
CA ARG A 90 -71.65 -15.03 -14.33
C ARG A 90 -71.75 -16.11 -13.24
N ARG A 91 -72.81 -16.93 -13.28
CA ARG A 91 -73.02 -18.02 -12.31
C ARG A 91 -71.92 -19.09 -12.35
N LEU A 92 -71.34 -19.31 -13.52
CA LEU A 92 -70.24 -20.26 -13.69
C LEU A 92 -68.89 -19.73 -13.15
N ALA A 93 -68.73 -18.41 -13.05
CA ALA A 93 -67.53 -17.76 -12.55
C ALA A 93 -67.61 -17.33 -11.07
N SER A 94 -68.79 -17.38 -10.45
CA SER A 94 -68.99 -17.09 -9.02
C SER A 94 -68.57 -18.26 -8.13
N SER A 95 -67.90 -17.96 -7.02
CA SER A 95 -67.53 -18.92 -5.97
C SER A 95 -68.35 -18.69 -4.69
N ASP A 96 -68.51 -19.71 -3.83
CA ASP A 96 -69.30 -19.65 -2.58
C ASP A 96 -68.83 -18.56 -1.58
N THR A 97 -67.64 -17.98 -1.76
CA THR A 97 -67.05 -16.95 -0.88
C THR A 97 -67.30 -15.50 -1.35
N ASP A 98 -67.97 -15.28 -2.48
CA ASP A 98 -68.14 -13.96 -3.10
C ASP A 98 -69.43 -13.23 -2.62
N GLN A 99 -69.57 -12.93 -1.32
CA GLN A 99 -70.74 -12.18 -0.81
C GLN A 99 -70.74 -10.67 -1.16
N GLU A 100 -69.64 -10.10 -1.64
CA GLU A 100 -69.52 -8.64 -1.87
C GLU A 100 -69.58 -8.17 -3.33
N ASP A 101 -69.40 -9.04 -4.33
CA ASP A 101 -69.43 -8.66 -5.76
C ASP A 101 -70.84 -8.88 -6.37
N THR A 102 -71.81 -8.03 -5.99
CA THR A 102 -73.19 -8.04 -6.53
C THR A 102 -73.42 -7.12 -7.73
N ASP A 103 -72.34 -6.65 -8.38
CA ASP A 103 -72.44 -5.76 -9.54
C ASP A 103 -72.66 -6.51 -10.87
N SER A 104 -73.57 -6.00 -11.69
CA SER A 104 -73.89 -6.52 -13.02
C SER A 104 -72.69 -6.43 -13.96
N TRP A 105 -72.34 -7.54 -14.63
CA TRP A 105 -71.33 -7.53 -15.71
C TRP A 105 -71.81 -6.63 -16.86
N ASN A 106 -71.09 -5.55 -17.15
CA ASN A 106 -71.48 -4.56 -18.16
C ASN A 106 -71.12 -4.95 -19.60
N THR A 107 -70.12 -5.83 -19.78
CA THR A 107 -69.57 -6.20 -21.08
C THR A 107 -69.13 -7.66 -21.07
N CYS A 108 -69.55 -8.42 -22.09
CA CYS A 108 -69.15 -9.80 -22.36
C CYS A 108 -68.63 -9.88 -23.79
N ILE A 109 -67.42 -10.42 -23.97
CA ILE A 109 -66.82 -10.65 -25.29
C ILE A 109 -66.70 -12.16 -25.47
N VAL A 110 -67.34 -12.68 -26.52
CA VAL A 110 -67.27 -14.10 -26.89
C VAL A 110 -66.34 -14.23 -28.08
N LEU A 111 -65.35 -15.12 -27.98
CA LEU A 111 -64.34 -15.35 -29.01
C LEU A 111 -64.42 -16.80 -29.51
N PRO A 112 -65.28 -17.11 -30.50
CA PRO A 112 -65.38 -18.45 -31.08
C PRO A 112 -64.05 -18.90 -31.67
N PHE A 113 -63.49 -20.01 -31.21
CA PHE A 113 -62.20 -20.48 -31.70
C PHE A 113 -62.22 -20.88 -33.18
N ARG A 114 -61.16 -20.54 -33.90
CA ARG A 114 -60.95 -21.01 -35.28
C ARG A 114 -60.99 -22.53 -35.34
N MET A 115 -61.56 -23.10 -36.41
CA MET A 115 -61.66 -24.55 -36.62
C MET A 115 -60.30 -25.29 -36.60
N LYS A 116 -59.18 -24.58 -36.85
CA LYS A 116 -57.82 -25.11 -36.75
C LYS A 116 -57.29 -25.20 -35.30
N LEU A 117 -57.80 -24.36 -34.39
CA LEU A 117 -57.47 -24.37 -32.97
C LEU A 117 -58.30 -25.40 -32.19
N SER A 118 -59.51 -25.71 -32.68
CA SER A 118 -60.41 -26.71 -32.09
C SER A 118 -60.03 -28.18 -32.42
N LYS A 119 -59.08 -28.42 -33.34
CA LYS A 119 -58.56 -29.75 -33.70
C LYS A 119 -57.06 -29.83 -33.43
N GLY A 120 -56.61 -30.77 -32.59
CA GLY A 120 -55.19 -31.05 -32.30
C GLY A 120 -54.64 -30.36 -31.03
N THR A 121 -53.32 -30.12 -30.98
CA THR A 121 -52.55 -29.50 -29.88
C THR A 121 -52.81 -27.99 -29.68
N GLY A 122 -53.70 -27.37 -30.46
CA GLY A 122 -54.03 -25.94 -30.34
C GLY A 122 -54.73 -25.58 -29.03
N MET A 123 -55.61 -26.45 -28.51
CA MET A 123 -56.33 -26.20 -27.26
C MET A 123 -55.42 -26.28 -26.03
N SER A 124 -54.46 -27.20 -26.03
CA SER A 124 -53.45 -27.30 -24.96
C SER A 124 -52.57 -26.05 -24.90
N ASN A 125 -52.27 -25.43 -26.05
CA ASN A 125 -51.51 -24.17 -26.10
C ASN A 125 -52.30 -22.98 -25.53
N ILE A 126 -53.61 -22.93 -25.74
CA ILE A 126 -54.46 -21.87 -25.14
C ILE A 126 -54.54 -22.08 -23.62
N ILE A 127 -54.73 -23.32 -23.17
CA ILE A 127 -54.76 -23.64 -21.73
C ILE A 127 -53.42 -23.27 -21.08
N SER A 128 -52.29 -23.59 -21.71
CA SER A 128 -50.98 -23.21 -21.18
C SER A 128 -50.81 -21.69 -21.13
N MET A 129 -51.25 -20.93 -22.16
CA MET A 129 -51.20 -19.46 -22.14
C MET A 129 -51.97 -18.85 -20.96
N PHE A 130 -53.09 -19.45 -20.54
CA PHE A 130 -53.84 -18.97 -19.37
C PHE A 130 -53.20 -19.42 -18.05
N SER A 131 -52.54 -20.57 -18.01
CA SER A 131 -51.71 -20.99 -16.88
C SER A 131 -50.46 -20.12 -16.70
N ASP A 132 -49.96 -19.51 -17.78
CA ASP A 132 -48.83 -18.58 -17.77
C ASP A 132 -49.21 -17.16 -17.27
N LEU A 133 -50.48 -16.92 -16.91
CA LEU A 133 -50.92 -15.64 -16.35
C LEU A 133 -50.29 -15.41 -14.98
N HIS A 134 -49.27 -14.55 -14.96
CA HIS A 134 -48.55 -14.24 -13.73
C HIS A 134 -49.28 -13.18 -12.87
N PRO A 135 -49.31 -13.31 -11.52
CA PRO A 135 -50.02 -12.38 -10.63
C PRO A 135 -49.55 -10.92 -10.72
N SER A 136 -48.31 -10.69 -11.17
CA SER A 136 -47.77 -9.35 -11.41
C SER A 136 -48.55 -8.52 -12.45
N LEU A 137 -49.42 -9.14 -13.26
CA LEU A 137 -50.29 -8.44 -14.21
C LEU A 137 -51.17 -7.37 -13.53
N LEU A 138 -51.63 -7.63 -12.31
CA LEU A 138 -52.48 -6.69 -11.58
C LEU A 138 -51.69 -5.56 -10.89
N LEU A 139 -50.37 -5.65 -10.83
CA LEU A 139 -49.53 -4.82 -9.97
C LEU A 139 -49.66 -3.32 -10.27
N PHE A 140 -49.60 -2.95 -11.55
CA PHE A 140 -49.67 -1.54 -11.99
C PHE A 140 -51.00 -1.14 -12.62
N LEU A 141 -52.00 -2.03 -12.61
CA LEU A 141 -53.35 -1.69 -13.06
C LEU A 141 -54.10 -0.96 -11.96
N HIS A 142 -54.64 0.22 -12.29
CA HIS A 142 -55.31 1.08 -11.31
C HIS A 142 -56.77 0.66 -11.04
N HIS A 143 -57.51 0.29 -12.09
CA HIS A 143 -58.94 -0.04 -12.00
C HIS A 143 -59.21 -1.54 -11.86
N LEU A 144 -58.37 -2.38 -12.49
CA LEU A 144 -58.55 -3.83 -12.44
C LEU A 144 -57.97 -4.39 -11.14
N ARG A 145 -58.83 -4.88 -10.26
CA ARG A 145 -58.44 -5.45 -8.96
C ARG A 145 -58.51 -6.97 -8.91
N CYS A 146 -59.29 -7.60 -9.78
CA CYS A 146 -59.51 -9.05 -9.77
C CYS A 146 -59.61 -9.60 -11.19
N ILE A 147 -58.99 -10.75 -11.43
CA ILE A 147 -59.14 -11.56 -12.64
C ILE A 147 -59.55 -12.96 -12.18
N LYS A 148 -60.67 -13.46 -12.70
CA LYS A 148 -61.16 -14.83 -12.48
C LYS A 148 -61.06 -15.60 -13.79
N PHE A 149 -60.41 -16.75 -13.78
CA PHE A 149 -60.30 -17.66 -14.92
C PHE A 149 -60.97 -18.98 -14.57
N LYS A 150 -62.07 -19.30 -15.28
CA LYS A 150 -62.79 -20.57 -15.13
C LYS A 150 -62.56 -21.43 -16.38
N ASN A 151 -61.98 -22.60 -16.21
CA ASN A 151 -61.87 -23.59 -17.27
C ASN A 151 -63.01 -24.61 -17.14
N MET A 152 -63.91 -24.60 -18.13
CA MET A 152 -65.10 -25.46 -18.16
C MET A 152 -64.79 -26.94 -18.49
N LEU A 153 -63.60 -27.26 -19.01
CA LEU A 153 -63.23 -28.63 -19.39
C LEU A 153 -62.80 -29.47 -18.19
N ASN A 154 -62.09 -28.86 -17.24
CA ASN A 154 -61.58 -29.52 -16.03
C ASN A 154 -62.20 -28.95 -14.73
N ASP A 155 -63.19 -28.08 -14.88
CA ASP A 155 -63.91 -27.35 -13.82
C ASP A 155 -63.02 -26.50 -12.88
N SER A 156 -61.78 -26.21 -13.27
CA SER A 156 -60.84 -25.42 -12.44
C SER A 156 -61.18 -23.93 -12.45
N LEU A 157 -61.05 -23.28 -11.29
CA LEU A 157 -61.24 -21.84 -11.09
C LEU A 157 -59.97 -21.24 -10.48
N ILE A 158 -59.35 -20.32 -11.19
CA ILE A 158 -58.19 -19.55 -10.72
C ILE A 158 -58.66 -18.12 -10.46
N ILE A 159 -58.38 -17.61 -9.25
CA ILE A 159 -58.72 -16.25 -8.86
C ILE A 159 -57.42 -15.52 -8.54
N MET A 160 -57.19 -14.41 -9.23
CA MET A 160 -56.15 -13.44 -8.90
C MET A 160 -56.80 -12.19 -8.34
N ARG A 161 -56.40 -11.75 -7.14
CA ARG A 161 -56.94 -10.55 -6.50
C ARG A 161 -55.82 -9.69 -5.92
N LYS A 162 -55.84 -8.40 -6.27
CA LYS A 162 -54.94 -7.37 -5.77
C LYS A 162 -55.50 -6.74 -4.50
N GLU A 163 -54.66 -6.67 -3.48
CA GLU A 163 -54.92 -6.02 -2.20
C GLU A 163 -53.81 -5.00 -1.92
N ILE A 164 -54.18 -3.79 -1.53
CA ILE A 164 -53.24 -2.72 -1.17
C ILE A 164 -53.30 -2.57 0.35
N VAL A 165 -52.23 -2.96 1.04
CA VAL A 165 -52.22 -3.11 2.50
C VAL A 165 -51.81 -1.79 3.19
N GLY A 166 -50.97 -0.97 2.55
CA GLY A 166 -50.41 0.27 3.10
C GLY A 166 -48.88 0.32 2.98
N ASP A 167 -48.27 1.48 3.22
CA ASP A 167 -46.80 1.68 3.20
C ASP A 167 -46.08 1.21 1.92
N GLY A 168 -46.77 1.25 0.78
CA GLY A 168 -46.26 0.75 -0.50
C GLY A 168 -46.34 -0.77 -0.68
N ILE A 169 -46.88 -1.53 0.28
CA ILE A 169 -47.05 -2.98 0.17
C ILE A 169 -48.32 -3.33 -0.62
N ILE A 170 -48.13 -4.09 -1.71
CA ILE A 170 -49.19 -4.65 -2.53
C ILE A 170 -49.09 -6.17 -2.48
N LYS A 171 -50.19 -6.84 -2.15
CA LYS A 171 -50.30 -8.29 -2.16
C LYS A 171 -51.21 -8.72 -3.31
N VAL A 172 -50.79 -9.70 -4.10
CA VAL A 172 -51.66 -10.35 -5.10
C VAL A 172 -51.79 -11.81 -4.73
N SER A 173 -53.02 -12.25 -4.44
CA SER A 173 -53.33 -13.65 -4.24
C SER A 173 -53.51 -14.34 -5.59
N HIS A 174 -53.03 -15.59 -5.69
CA HIS A 174 -53.21 -16.48 -6.83
C HIS A 174 -53.63 -17.85 -6.30
N GLY A 175 -54.94 -18.10 -6.22
CA GLY A 175 -55.45 -19.28 -5.55
C GLY A 175 -55.06 -19.32 -4.06
N ARG A 176 -54.18 -20.26 -3.68
CA ARG A 176 -53.65 -20.38 -2.30
C ARG A 176 -52.36 -19.60 -2.08
N GLU A 177 -51.66 -19.26 -3.15
CA GLU A 177 -50.38 -18.56 -3.08
C GLU A 177 -50.64 -17.06 -2.93
N LYS A 178 -49.73 -16.37 -2.23
CA LYS A 178 -49.74 -14.92 -2.11
C LYS A 178 -48.35 -14.41 -2.46
N MET A 179 -48.31 -13.43 -3.34
CA MET A 179 -47.09 -12.73 -3.71
C MET A 179 -47.16 -11.31 -3.16
N THR A 180 -46.06 -10.85 -2.58
CA THR A 180 -45.98 -9.53 -1.94
C THR A 180 -44.93 -8.69 -2.65
N TRP A 181 -45.27 -7.43 -2.94
CA TRP A 181 -44.34 -6.45 -3.50
C TRP A 181 -44.33 -5.18 -2.68
N PHE A 182 -43.14 -4.62 -2.49
CA PHE A 182 -42.99 -3.23 -2.09
C PHE A 182 -42.89 -2.36 -3.34
N VAL A 183 -43.88 -1.49 -3.55
CA VAL A 183 -44.03 -0.65 -4.74
C VAL A 183 -43.91 0.80 -4.35
N ILE A 184 -43.06 1.51 -5.08
CA ILE A 184 -42.91 2.95 -4.98
C ILE A 184 -43.03 3.57 -6.37
N SER A 185 -43.76 4.68 -6.45
CA SER A 185 -43.94 5.40 -7.71
C SER A 185 -43.64 6.88 -7.54
N GLN A 186 -43.26 7.50 -8.66
CA GLN A 186 -42.97 8.91 -8.74
C GLN A 186 -43.60 9.50 -10.01
N LYS A 187 -44.35 10.59 -9.81
CA LYS A 187 -44.88 11.39 -10.91
C LYS A 187 -43.81 12.36 -11.39
N LEU A 188 -43.50 12.30 -12.69
CA LEU A 188 -42.52 13.11 -13.37
C LEU A 188 -43.21 14.18 -14.21
N ARG A 189 -42.60 15.36 -14.32
CA ARG A 189 -43.04 16.41 -15.25
C ARG A 189 -42.43 16.15 -16.62
N ALA A 190 -43.30 15.88 -17.58
CA ALA A 190 -42.94 15.39 -18.91
C ALA A 190 -42.89 16.50 -19.99
N ASP A 191 -43.35 17.70 -19.63
CA ASP A 191 -43.45 18.89 -20.48
C ASP A 191 -42.10 19.34 -21.05
N VAL A 192 -41.01 18.98 -20.37
CA VAL A 192 -39.63 19.27 -20.77
C VAL A 192 -39.20 18.50 -22.04
N ILE A 193 -39.73 17.29 -22.26
CA ILE A 193 -39.33 16.42 -23.38
C ILE A 193 -40.45 16.25 -24.40
N ARG A 194 -41.69 16.17 -23.95
CA ARG A 194 -42.88 16.05 -24.78
C ARG A 194 -43.88 17.13 -24.39
N PRO A 195 -44.00 18.23 -25.16
CA PRO A 195 -44.91 19.34 -24.84
C PRO A 195 -46.38 18.93 -24.77
N ASP A 196 -46.74 17.79 -25.37
CA ASP A 196 -48.09 17.22 -25.40
C ASP A 196 -48.44 16.35 -24.18
N VAL A 197 -47.47 16.07 -23.30
CA VAL A 197 -47.65 15.28 -22.08
C VAL A 197 -47.21 16.10 -20.86
N GLN A 198 -48.15 16.46 -19.98
CA GLN A 198 -47.84 17.23 -18.78
C GLN A 198 -47.11 16.40 -17.71
N THR A 199 -47.58 15.17 -17.46
CA THR A 199 -47.03 14.29 -16.43
C THR A 199 -47.00 12.84 -16.90
N THR A 200 -46.01 12.09 -16.43
CA THR A 200 -45.95 10.63 -16.55
C THR A 200 -45.57 10.02 -15.19
N GLU A 201 -45.75 8.72 -15.02
CA GLU A 201 -45.46 8.00 -13.78
C GLU A 201 -44.51 6.83 -14.04
N ILE A 202 -43.46 6.76 -13.25
CA ILE A 202 -42.56 5.61 -13.16
C ILE A 202 -42.74 4.94 -11.81
N ALA A 203 -42.57 3.62 -11.76
CA ALA A 203 -42.63 2.86 -10.52
C ALA A 203 -41.57 1.76 -10.49
N ILE A 204 -41.16 1.40 -9.28
CA ILE A 204 -40.28 0.26 -9.01
C ILE A 204 -41.00 -0.64 -8.03
N ALA A 205 -41.03 -1.95 -8.31
CA ALA A 205 -41.58 -2.94 -7.39
C ALA A 205 -40.54 -4.00 -7.03
N PHE A 206 -40.34 -4.18 -5.74
CA PHE A 206 -39.42 -5.13 -5.15
C PHE A 206 -40.20 -6.34 -4.63
N THR A 207 -39.88 -7.54 -5.12
CA THR A 207 -40.57 -8.77 -4.71
C THR A 207 -40.09 -9.20 -3.32
N LEU A 208 -41.03 -9.45 -2.42
CA LEU A 208 -40.76 -9.81 -1.02
C LEU A 208 -41.38 -11.16 -0.68
N GLN A 209 -40.64 -11.96 0.07
CA GLN A 209 -41.13 -13.16 0.71
C GLN A 209 -41.46 -12.85 2.17
N GLU A 210 -42.72 -13.10 2.55
CA GLU A 210 -43.23 -12.92 3.91
C GLU A 210 -43.00 -14.21 4.71
N SER A 211 -42.29 -14.10 5.83
CA SER A 211 -42.05 -15.23 6.74
C SER A 211 -43.20 -15.40 7.74
N ASP A 212 -43.27 -16.56 8.40
CA ASP A 212 -44.34 -16.89 9.38
C ASP A 212 -44.41 -15.91 10.57
N ASN A 213 -43.30 -15.24 10.85
CA ASN A 213 -43.12 -14.21 11.87
C ASN A 213 -43.42 -12.77 11.37
N GLY A 214 -43.90 -12.62 10.12
CA GLY A 214 -44.30 -11.33 9.55
C GLY A 214 -43.13 -10.44 9.10
N GLU A 215 -41.91 -11.00 8.99
CA GLU A 215 -40.76 -10.29 8.42
C GLU A 215 -40.76 -10.41 6.89
N TYR A 216 -40.29 -9.36 6.22
CA TYR A 216 -40.10 -9.38 4.77
C TYR A 216 -38.64 -9.66 4.43
N SER A 217 -38.42 -10.61 3.53
CA SER A 217 -37.10 -10.92 2.95
C SER A 217 -37.12 -10.74 1.43
N PRO A 218 -36.00 -10.33 0.81
CA PRO A 218 -35.93 -10.13 -0.63
C PRO A 218 -36.02 -11.46 -1.38
N HIS A 219 -36.83 -11.51 -2.45
CA HIS A 219 -36.93 -12.68 -3.34
C HIS A 219 -36.18 -12.45 -4.64
N PHE A 220 -35.21 -13.31 -4.96
CA PHE A 220 -34.15 -13.05 -5.96
C PHE A 220 -34.41 -13.62 -7.36
N GLU A 221 -35.65 -13.54 -7.84
CA GLU A 221 -35.99 -13.96 -9.20
C GLU A 221 -35.84 -12.83 -10.22
N GLN A 222 -35.48 -13.18 -11.46
CA GLN A 222 -35.44 -12.22 -12.55
C GLN A 222 -36.86 -11.71 -12.84
N GLN A 223 -37.02 -10.40 -12.78
CA GLN A 223 -38.31 -9.74 -12.93
C GLN A 223 -38.45 -9.12 -14.34
N PRO A 224 -39.65 -9.16 -14.93
CA PRO A 224 -39.91 -8.49 -16.20
C PRO A 224 -40.04 -6.97 -16.01
N VAL A 225 -39.76 -6.22 -17.07
CA VAL A 225 -40.05 -4.77 -17.13
C VAL A 225 -41.49 -4.58 -17.62
N PHE A 226 -42.16 -3.54 -17.17
CA PHE A 226 -43.56 -3.24 -17.45
C PHE A 226 -43.72 -1.95 -18.24
N ALA A 227 -44.60 -2.01 -19.22
CA ALA A 227 -45.29 -0.87 -19.81
C ALA A 227 -46.79 -1.14 -19.71
N PHE A 228 -47.31 -1.00 -18.48
CA PHE A 228 -48.61 -1.47 -17.98
C PHE A 228 -48.83 -3.00 -18.02
N LEU A 229 -48.30 -3.67 -19.05
CA LEU A 229 -48.22 -5.12 -19.19
C LEU A 229 -46.75 -5.56 -19.17
N PRO A 230 -46.45 -6.79 -18.74
CA PRO A 230 -45.10 -7.32 -18.68
C PRO A 230 -44.49 -7.45 -20.07
N LEU A 231 -43.23 -7.05 -20.16
CA LEU A 231 -42.32 -7.25 -21.28
C LEU A 231 -41.36 -8.40 -20.94
N ARG A 232 -40.31 -8.59 -21.74
CA ARG A 232 -39.25 -9.55 -21.44
C ARG A 232 -38.46 -9.18 -20.17
N THR A 233 -37.75 -10.16 -19.62
CA THR A 233 -36.78 -9.95 -18.55
C THR A 233 -35.48 -9.37 -19.13
N TYR A 234 -34.85 -8.49 -18.35
CA TYR A 234 -33.58 -7.85 -18.70
C TYR A 234 -32.45 -8.16 -17.70
N GLY A 235 -32.66 -9.13 -16.80
CA GLY A 235 -31.72 -9.50 -15.74
C GLY A 235 -31.87 -8.71 -14.43
N LEU A 236 -32.92 -7.89 -14.29
CA LEU A 236 -33.22 -7.14 -13.07
C LEU A 236 -33.88 -8.04 -12.01
N LYS A 237 -33.56 -7.80 -10.73
CA LYS A 237 -34.14 -8.50 -9.56
C LYS A 237 -35.38 -7.80 -9.01
N PHE A 238 -35.81 -6.73 -9.66
CA PHE A 238 -36.97 -5.91 -9.33
C PHE A 238 -37.68 -5.49 -10.62
N ILE A 239 -38.96 -5.17 -10.50
CA ILE A 239 -39.79 -4.75 -11.62
C ILE A 239 -39.65 -3.25 -11.82
N LEU A 240 -39.45 -2.83 -13.08
CA LEU A 240 -39.57 -1.44 -13.50
C LEU A 240 -40.88 -1.24 -14.25
N GLN A 241 -41.63 -0.20 -13.91
CA GLN A 241 -42.77 0.25 -14.70
C GLN A 241 -42.52 1.67 -15.20
N GLY A 242 -42.82 1.89 -16.47
CA GLY A 242 -42.83 3.21 -17.08
C GLY A 242 -43.68 3.22 -18.34
N ASP A 243 -44.06 4.42 -18.78
CA ASP A 243 -44.77 4.63 -20.05
C ASP A 243 -43.80 4.57 -21.24
N PHE A 244 -43.15 3.41 -21.42
CA PHE A 244 -42.14 3.22 -22.47
C PHE A 244 -42.77 3.18 -23.86
N VAL A 245 -42.11 3.83 -24.82
CA VAL A 245 -42.43 3.69 -26.25
C VAL A 245 -41.92 2.34 -26.72
N LEU A 246 -42.79 1.53 -27.31
CA LEU A 246 -42.51 0.18 -27.78
C LEU A 246 -42.72 0.08 -29.30
N PRO A 247 -41.93 -0.73 -30.01
CA PRO A 247 -42.20 -1.12 -31.39
C PRO A 247 -43.44 -2.02 -31.48
N SER A 248 -44.00 -2.17 -32.67
CA SER A 248 -45.24 -2.95 -32.91
C SER A 248 -45.17 -4.40 -32.43
N SER A 249 -43.97 -5.01 -32.40
CA SER A 249 -43.77 -6.37 -31.87
C SER A 249 -43.87 -6.47 -30.35
N ARG A 250 -43.67 -5.35 -29.62
CA ARG A 250 -43.54 -5.27 -28.15
C ARG A 250 -42.46 -6.19 -27.57
N GLU A 251 -41.48 -6.60 -28.38
CA GLU A 251 -40.41 -7.51 -27.96
C GLU A 251 -39.30 -6.78 -27.18
N GLU A 252 -39.03 -5.51 -27.52
CA GLU A 252 -38.00 -4.68 -26.88
C GLU A 252 -38.50 -3.25 -26.62
N VAL A 253 -37.76 -2.50 -25.80
CA VAL A 253 -37.97 -1.06 -25.61
C VAL A 253 -37.23 -0.31 -26.71
N ASP A 254 -37.87 0.68 -27.34
CA ASP A 254 -37.23 1.50 -28.37
C ASP A 254 -36.08 2.33 -27.77
N GLY A 255 -34.84 1.94 -28.08
CA GLY A 255 -33.64 2.56 -27.54
C GLY A 255 -33.29 3.91 -28.13
N ASP A 256 -33.79 4.22 -29.32
CA ASP A 256 -33.51 5.48 -30.02
C ASP A 256 -34.45 6.61 -29.58
N SER A 257 -35.54 6.25 -28.88
CA SER A 257 -36.51 7.20 -28.34
C SER A 257 -35.91 8.06 -27.21
N PRO A 258 -35.83 9.41 -27.37
CA PRO A 258 -35.35 10.31 -26.30
C PRO A 258 -36.21 10.24 -25.04
N TRP A 259 -37.50 9.90 -25.19
CA TRP A 259 -38.43 9.71 -24.09
C TRP A 259 -38.03 8.54 -23.21
N ASN A 260 -37.70 7.38 -23.81
CA ASN A 260 -37.29 6.20 -23.04
C ASN A 260 -35.95 6.44 -22.34
N GLN A 261 -35.00 7.09 -23.01
CA GLN A 261 -33.70 7.45 -22.42
C GLN A 261 -33.85 8.39 -21.21
N TRP A 262 -34.78 9.33 -21.28
CA TRP A 262 -35.09 10.18 -20.13
C TRP A 262 -35.76 9.41 -18.99
N LEU A 263 -36.77 8.58 -19.26
CA LEU A 263 -37.37 7.73 -18.23
C LEU A 263 -36.32 6.86 -17.54
N LEU A 264 -35.40 6.28 -18.32
CA LEU A 264 -34.26 5.50 -17.81
C LEU A 264 -33.40 6.31 -16.83
N SER A 265 -33.21 7.61 -17.10
CA SER A 265 -32.40 8.51 -16.26
C SER A 265 -33.03 8.88 -14.92
N GLU A 266 -34.35 8.75 -14.78
CA GLU A 266 -35.10 9.09 -13.57
C GLU A 266 -35.18 7.91 -12.56
N PHE A 267 -35.14 6.65 -13.03
CA PHE A 267 -35.21 5.47 -12.16
C PHE A 267 -34.14 5.42 -11.05
N PRO A 268 -32.86 5.79 -11.27
CA PRO A 268 -31.87 5.83 -10.20
C PRO A 268 -32.26 6.72 -9.02
N GLY A 269 -32.92 7.87 -9.27
CA GLY A 269 -33.39 8.76 -8.22
C GLY A 269 -34.54 8.14 -7.42
N LEU A 270 -35.46 7.47 -8.11
CA LEU A 270 -36.55 6.73 -7.50
C LEU A 270 -36.03 5.57 -6.65
N PHE A 271 -35.02 4.84 -7.12
CA PHE A 271 -34.37 3.74 -6.38
C PHE A 271 -33.79 4.24 -5.05
N VAL A 272 -33.01 5.32 -5.04
CA VAL A 272 -32.46 5.88 -3.78
C VAL A 272 -33.58 6.34 -2.82
N THR A 273 -34.65 6.91 -3.35
CA THR A 273 -35.78 7.35 -2.52
C THR A 273 -36.52 6.17 -1.90
N ALA A 274 -36.62 5.07 -2.64
CA ALA A 274 -37.28 3.84 -2.23
C ALA A 274 -36.62 3.17 -1.03
N GLU A 275 -35.30 3.28 -0.89
CA GLU A 275 -34.56 2.75 0.24
C GLU A 275 -35.10 3.27 1.57
N ARG A 276 -35.29 4.59 1.71
CA ARG A 276 -35.78 5.19 2.96
C ARG A 276 -37.17 4.70 3.33
N SER A 277 -38.05 4.59 2.33
CA SER A 277 -39.40 4.07 2.52
C SER A 277 -39.40 2.58 2.87
N PHE A 278 -38.49 1.80 2.28
CA PHE A 278 -38.32 0.38 2.59
C PHE A 278 -37.81 0.19 4.03
N CYS A 279 -36.80 0.95 4.46
CA CYS A 279 -36.28 0.89 5.82
C CYS A 279 -37.27 1.41 6.88
N ALA A 280 -38.26 2.21 6.48
CA ALA A 280 -39.33 2.70 7.37
C ALA A 280 -40.46 1.68 7.60
N LEU A 281 -40.45 0.53 6.92
CA LEU A 281 -41.46 -0.51 7.09
C LEU A 281 -41.50 -1.00 8.56
N PRO A 282 -42.70 -1.32 9.09
CA PRO A 282 -42.87 -1.68 10.50
C PRO A 282 -41.99 -2.85 10.97
N CYS A 283 -41.74 -3.84 10.11
CA CYS A 283 -40.91 -5.02 10.42
C CYS A 283 -39.42 -4.70 10.65
N PHE A 284 -38.95 -3.54 10.22
CA PHE A 284 -37.53 -3.17 10.29
C PHE A 284 -37.22 -2.13 11.38
N ARG A 285 -38.23 -1.66 12.13
CA ARG A 285 -38.05 -0.59 13.14
C ARG A 285 -37.04 -0.94 14.23
N GLU A 286 -36.97 -2.22 14.62
CA GLU A 286 -36.06 -2.68 15.66
C GLU A 286 -34.62 -2.85 15.15
N ASN A 287 -34.42 -3.05 13.85
CA ASN A 287 -33.10 -3.26 13.26
C ASN A 287 -33.04 -2.67 11.83
N PRO A 288 -32.75 -1.37 11.72
CA PRO A 288 -32.70 -0.69 10.43
C PRO A 288 -31.50 -1.16 9.58
N GLY A 289 -30.42 -1.66 10.20
CA GLY A 289 -29.27 -2.22 9.48
C GLY A 289 -29.63 -3.44 8.64
N LYS A 290 -30.45 -4.36 9.18
CA LYS A 290 -30.99 -5.49 8.40
C LYS A 290 -31.81 -5.03 7.19
N ALA A 291 -32.56 -3.95 7.33
CA ALA A 291 -33.37 -3.39 6.25
C ALA A 291 -32.49 -2.86 5.11
N VAL A 292 -31.43 -2.12 5.45
CA VAL A 292 -30.45 -1.63 4.47
C VAL A 292 -29.76 -2.80 3.78
N ALA A 293 -29.35 -3.84 4.52
CA ALA A 293 -28.76 -5.04 3.92
C ALA A 293 -29.70 -5.73 2.93
N ALA A 294 -30.97 -5.92 3.32
CA ALA A 294 -32.00 -6.50 2.47
C ALA A 294 -32.26 -5.64 1.23
N TYR A 295 -32.35 -4.32 1.38
CA TYR A 295 -32.57 -3.40 0.26
C TYR A 295 -31.38 -3.39 -0.72
N MET A 296 -30.16 -3.30 -0.20
CA MET A 296 -28.93 -3.28 -0.99
C MET A 296 -28.72 -4.56 -1.81
N SER A 297 -29.31 -5.69 -1.40
CA SER A 297 -29.27 -6.94 -2.16
C SER A 297 -29.98 -6.86 -3.53
N PHE A 298 -30.89 -5.88 -3.72
CA PHE A 298 -31.53 -5.61 -5.01
C PHE A 298 -30.66 -4.81 -5.97
N VAL A 299 -29.54 -4.22 -5.52
CA VAL A 299 -28.66 -3.41 -6.37
C VAL A 299 -28.02 -4.33 -7.42
N PRO A 300 -28.27 -4.09 -8.72
CA PRO A 300 -27.72 -4.92 -9.77
C PRO A 300 -26.24 -4.58 -9.99
N LEU A 301 -25.42 -5.60 -10.27
CA LEU A 301 -24.01 -5.42 -10.59
C LEU A 301 -23.80 -5.23 -12.10
N VAL A 302 -22.66 -4.65 -12.47
CA VAL A 302 -22.30 -4.45 -13.88
C VAL A 302 -22.15 -5.81 -14.56
N GLY A 303 -22.95 -6.04 -15.61
CA GLY A 303 -22.97 -7.29 -16.35
C GLY A 303 -24.19 -8.19 -16.06
N GLU A 304 -24.94 -7.95 -14.97
CA GLU A 304 -26.17 -8.69 -14.67
C GLU A 304 -27.36 -8.25 -15.56
N VAL A 305 -27.36 -6.98 -15.99
CA VAL A 305 -28.45 -6.37 -16.76
C VAL A 305 -28.07 -6.22 -18.23
N HIS A 306 -29.01 -6.53 -19.13
CA HIS A 306 -28.77 -6.56 -20.57
C HIS A 306 -29.70 -5.61 -21.35
N GLY A 307 -29.43 -5.44 -22.65
CA GLY A 307 -30.24 -4.63 -23.56
C GLY A 307 -30.28 -3.14 -23.19
N PHE A 308 -31.43 -2.51 -23.42
CA PHE A 308 -31.68 -1.08 -23.16
C PHE A 308 -31.30 -0.64 -21.74
N PHE A 309 -31.53 -1.49 -20.74
CA PHE A 309 -31.28 -1.18 -19.32
C PHE A 309 -29.84 -1.48 -18.85
N SER A 310 -28.93 -1.86 -19.74
CA SER A 310 -27.54 -2.25 -19.39
C SER A 310 -26.73 -1.14 -18.69
N SER A 311 -27.08 0.13 -18.91
CA SER A 311 -26.46 1.28 -18.23
C SER A 311 -27.01 1.51 -16.81
N LEU A 312 -28.21 1.00 -16.50
CA LEU A 312 -28.92 1.25 -15.25
C LEU A 312 -28.12 0.87 -13.99
N PRO A 313 -27.42 -0.29 -13.91
CA PRO A 313 -26.58 -0.63 -12.76
C PRO A 313 -25.54 0.46 -12.42
N ARG A 314 -24.85 0.99 -13.44
CA ARG A 314 -23.85 2.04 -13.25
C ARG A 314 -24.49 3.34 -12.76
N MET A 315 -25.69 3.67 -13.26
CA MET A 315 -26.42 4.87 -12.88
C MET A 315 -26.94 4.77 -11.44
N ILE A 316 -27.48 3.62 -11.03
CA ILE A 316 -27.90 3.34 -9.65
C ILE A 316 -26.70 3.45 -8.70
N ILE A 317 -25.60 2.75 -8.99
CA ILE A 317 -24.37 2.80 -8.16
C ILE A 317 -23.82 4.22 -8.06
N SER A 318 -23.81 4.99 -9.16
CA SER A 318 -23.36 6.39 -9.15
C SER A 318 -24.23 7.29 -8.28
N LYS A 319 -25.56 7.06 -8.23
CA LYS A 319 -26.46 7.82 -7.36
C LYS A 319 -26.33 7.40 -5.89
N LEU A 320 -26.21 6.10 -5.61
CA LEU A 320 -25.99 5.58 -4.25
C LEU A 320 -24.68 6.11 -3.65
N ARG A 321 -23.59 6.16 -4.43
CA ARG A 321 -22.30 6.74 -4.02
C ARG A 321 -22.40 8.17 -3.46
N MET A 322 -23.33 8.95 -3.98
CA MET A 322 -23.52 10.37 -3.61
C MET A 322 -24.63 10.57 -2.58
N SER A 323 -25.35 9.51 -2.22
CA SER A 323 -26.52 9.58 -1.35
C SER A 323 -26.21 9.01 0.02
N ASN A 324 -26.88 9.54 1.05
CA ASN A 324 -26.79 8.99 2.39
C ASN A 324 -27.67 7.74 2.48
N CYS A 325 -27.08 6.58 2.17
CA CYS A 325 -27.76 5.29 2.02
C CYS A 325 -27.28 4.22 3.01
N LEU A 326 -26.26 4.48 3.83
CA LEU A 326 -25.76 3.53 4.82
C LEU A 326 -25.85 4.10 6.23
N LEU A 327 -25.86 3.23 7.23
CA LEU A 327 -25.92 3.59 8.64
C LEU A 327 -24.59 3.36 9.34
N LEU A 328 -24.24 4.27 10.25
CA LEU A 328 -23.14 4.10 11.18
C LEU A 328 -23.55 3.23 12.38
N GLU A 329 -22.62 2.43 12.89
CA GLU A 329 -22.80 1.71 14.16
C GLU A 329 -22.90 2.72 15.32
N GLY A 330 -24.03 2.71 16.03
CA GLY A 330 -24.27 3.57 17.20
C GLY A 330 -25.76 3.86 17.39
N ASP A 331 -26.10 4.57 18.47
CA ASP A 331 -27.51 4.74 18.87
C ASP A 331 -28.30 5.77 18.02
N ASN A 332 -27.61 6.55 17.19
CA ASN A 332 -28.20 7.71 16.50
C ASN A 332 -28.78 7.40 15.10
N ASN A 333 -28.63 6.18 14.58
CA ASN A 333 -29.06 5.79 13.22
C ASN A 333 -28.71 6.85 12.15
N GLU A 334 -27.48 7.34 12.18
CA GLU A 334 -27.04 8.41 11.28
C GLU A 334 -26.82 7.87 9.87
N TRP A 335 -27.51 8.48 8.89
CA TRP A 335 -27.38 8.14 7.47
C TRP A 335 -26.21 8.86 6.83
N VAL A 336 -25.29 8.09 6.26
CA VAL A 336 -24.04 8.56 5.66
C VAL A 336 -23.83 7.98 4.26
N PRO A 337 -23.03 8.64 3.39
CA PRO A 337 -22.70 8.10 2.09
C PRO A 337 -21.69 6.95 2.19
N PRO A 338 -21.64 6.04 1.19
CA PRO A 338 -20.75 4.89 1.22
C PRO A 338 -19.25 5.19 1.41
N CYS A 339 -18.78 6.33 0.93
CA CYS A 339 -17.38 6.73 1.08
C CYS A 339 -16.99 7.13 2.52
N LYS A 340 -17.95 7.29 3.42
CA LYS A 340 -17.74 7.65 4.83
C LYS A 340 -17.81 6.46 5.80
N VAL A 341 -18.00 5.25 5.31
CA VAL A 341 -18.13 4.06 6.15
C VAL A 341 -16.93 3.13 6.03
N LEU A 342 -16.61 2.47 7.14
CA LEU A 342 -15.59 1.45 7.25
C LEU A 342 -16.25 0.08 7.48
N ARG A 343 -16.02 -0.86 6.57
CA ARG A 343 -16.52 -2.25 6.61
C ARG A 343 -15.44 -3.21 7.11
N SER A 344 -15.86 -4.42 7.50
CA SER A 344 -14.98 -5.56 7.87
C SER A 344 -14.14 -5.28 9.12
N TRP A 345 -14.68 -4.48 10.03
CA TRP A 345 -14.08 -4.22 11.33
C TRP A 345 -14.49 -5.30 12.34
N ASN A 346 -13.71 -5.42 13.41
CA ASN A 346 -14.01 -6.25 14.57
C ASN A 346 -13.85 -5.41 15.86
N GLU A 347 -14.24 -5.96 17.01
CA GLU A 347 -14.14 -5.23 18.29
C GLU A 347 -12.70 -4.79 18.62
N GLN A 348 -11.69 -5.56 18.19
CA GLN A 348 -10.29 -5.18 18.33
C GLN A 348 -9.94 -3.93 17.49
N ALA A 349 -10.45 -3.85 16.26
CA ALA A 349 -10.30 -2.69 15.37
C ALA A 349 -10.98 -1.46 15.94
N ARG A 350 -12.16 -1.61 16.55
CA ARG A 350 -12.89 -0.52 17.21
C ARG A 350 -12.18 -0.02 18.46
N SER A 351 -11.56 -0.92 19.23
CA SER A 351 -10.70 -0.55 20.36
C SER A 351 -9.44 0.20 19.90
N LEU A 352 -8.81 -0.26 18.82
CA LEU A 352 -7.63 0.37 18.25
C LEU A 352 -7.96 1.73 17.60
N LEU A 353 -9.09 1.84 16.92
CA LEU A 353 -9.54 3.02 16.20
C LEU A 353 -10.87 3.52 16.78
N PRO A 354 -10.86 4.27 17.90
CA PRO A 354 -12.09 4.83 18.46
C PRO A 354 -12.83 5.69 17.44
N ASP A 355 -14.17 5.76 17.55
CA ASP A 355 -15.05 6.52 16.66
C ASP A 355 -14.61 7.98 16.48
N SER A 356 -14.13 8.61 17.56
CA SER A 356 -13.61 9.98 17.55
C SER A 356 -12.33 10.13 16.75
N LEU A 357 -11.43 9.16 16.82
CA LEU A 357 -10.15 9.13 16.09
C LEU A 357 -10.42 8.97 14.59
N LEU A 358 -11.26 8.01 14.24
CA LEU A 358 -11.59 7.67 12.85
C LEU A 358 -12.31 8.84 12.15
N CYS A 359 -13.28 9.45 12.84
CA CYS A 359 -14.01 10.61 12.32
C CYS A 359 -13.10 11.85 12.19
N LYS A 360 -12.27 12.15 13.19
CA LYS A 360 -11.39 13.32 13.18
C LYS A 360 -10.32 13.26 12.07
N HIS A 361 -9.69 12.11 11.87
CA HIS A 361 -8.53 11.99 10.98
C HIS A 361 -8.88 11.55 9.56
N LEU A 362 -9.93 10.74 9.38
CA LEU A 362 -10.34 10.22 8.06
C LEU A 362 -11.76 10.61 7.66
N GLY A 363 -12.58 11.19 8.55
CA GLY A 363 -13.99 11.46 8.28
C GLY A 363 -14.83 10.19 8.07
N LEU A 364 -14.35 9.05 8.58
CA LEU A 364 -15.00 7.75 8.48
C LEU A 364 -15.68 7.37 9.80
N GLY A 365 -16.69 6.50 9.73
CA GLY A 365 -17.29 5.82 10.87
C GLY A 365 -17.48 4.33 10.58
N PHE A 366 -17.67 3.51 11.61
CA PHE A 366 -17.91 2.08 11.43
C PHE A 366 -19.28 1.82 10.82
N LEU A 367 -19.34 0.95 9.82
CA LEU A 367 -20.60 0.46 9.24
C LEU A 367 -21.37 -0.34 10.29
N ASP A 368 -22.69 -0.13 10.39
CA ASP A 368 -23.56 -0.93 11.26
C ASP A 368 -23.35 -2.44 11.04
N LYS A 369 -23.16 -3.18 12.13
CA LYS A 369 -22.79 -4.60 12.11
C LYS A 369 -23.83 -5.51 11.46
N ASN A 370 -25.08 -5.07 11.38
CA ASN A 370 -26.18 -5.81 10.74
C ASN A 370 -26.22 -5.57 9.23
N ILE A 371 -25.43 -4.63 8.70
CA ILE A 371 -25.35 -4.36 7.26
C ILE A 371 -24.34 -5.31 6.61
N HIS A 372 -24.85 -6.37 6.00
CA HIS A 372 -24.04 -7.32 5.23
C HIS A 372 -24.15 -7.04 3.73
N LEU A 373 -23.05 -6.60 3.12
CA LEU A 373 -22.93 -6.34 1.68
C LEU A 373 -22.00 -7.36 1.02
N SER A 374 -22.21 -7.67 -0.25
CA SER A 374 -21.28 -8.50 -1.03
C SER A 374 -20.01 -7.70 -1.41
N ASP A 375 -18.87 -8.37 -1.52
CA ASP A 375 -17.59 -7.72 -1.84
C ASP A 375 -17.57 -7.00 -3.20
N PRO A 376 -18.23 -7.50 -4.27
CA PRO A 376 -18.36 -6.74 -5.51
C PRO A 376 -19.16 -5.44 -5.32
N LEU A 377 -20.24 -5.47 -4.54
CA LEU A 377 -21.09 -4.31 -4.30
C LEU A 377 -20.38 -3.27 -3.42
N ALA A 378 -19.72 -3.68 -2.34
CA ALA A 378 -19.00 -2.77 -1.47
C ALA A 378 -17.90 -1.99 -2.22
N ARG A 379 -17.13 -2.69 -3.07
CA ARG A 379 -16.13 -2.06 -3.96
C ARG A 379 -16.78 -1.15 -4.98
N ALA A 380 -17.90 -1.56 -5.58
CA ALA A 380 -18.64 -0.73 -6.52
C ALA A 380 -19.22 0.52 -5.86
N LEU A 381 -19.63 0.48 -4.60
CA LEU A 381 -20.08 1.65 -3.82
C LEU A 381 -18.92 2.51 -3.32
N GLY A 382 -17.69 2.01 -3.31
CA GLY A 382 -16.52 2.74 -2.80
C GLY A 382 -16.47 2.79 -1.28
N ILE A 383 -17.00 1.77 -0.61
CA ILE A 383 -16.91 1.58 0.83
C ILE A 383 -15.46 1.28 1.20
N GLN A 384 -14.95 1.90 2.27
CA GLN A 384 -13.61 1.63 2.77
C GLN A 384 -13.58 0.31 3.54
N GLU A 385 -12.54 -0.48 3.35
CA GLU A 385 -12.33 -1.72 4.08
C GLU A 385 -11.27 -1.51 5.16
N TYR A 386 -11.54 -2.03 6.36
CA TYR A 386 -10.55 -2.07 7.42
C TYR A 386 -9.34 -2.90 6.98
N GLY A 387 -8.15 -2.31 7.05
CA GLY A 387 -6.93 -2.94 6.59
C GLY A 387 -5.71 -2.01 6.68
N PRO A 388 -4.55 -2.45 6.16
CA PRO A 388 -3.27 -1.74 6.28
C PRO A 388 -3.30 -0.31 5.76
N LYS A 389 -4.07 -0.04 4.69
CA LYS A 389 -4.19 1.31 4.10
C LYS A 389 -4.80 2.32 5.07
N ILE A 390 -5.83 1.91 5.81
CA ILE A 390 -6.51 2.76 6.81
C ILE A 390 -5.58 3.02 7.99
N LEU A 391 -4.88 1.98 8.47
CA LEU A 391 -3.89 2.12 9.53
C LEU A 391 -2.77 3.10 9.13
N LEU A 392 -2.28 3.01 7.89
CA LEU A 392 -1.25 3.90 7.35
C LEU A 392 -1.73 5.36 7.25
N GLN A 393 -2.95 5.59 6.76
CA GLN A 393 -3.52 6.94 6.68
C GLN A 393 -3.70 7.57 8.08
N ILE A 394 -4.11 6.77 9.07
CA ILE A 394 -4.27 7.25 10.45
C ILE A 394 -2.92 7.60 11.07
N ILE A 395 -1.91 6.72 10.99
CA ILE A 395 -0.60 7.01 11.57
C ILE A 395 0.05 8.22 10.87
N SER A 396 -0.09 8.33 9.55
CA SER A 396 0.37 9.49 8.79
C SER A 396 -0.32 10.77 9.26
N SER A 397 -1.65 10.77 9.38
CA SER A 397 -2.42 11.92 9.85
C SER A 397 -2.09 12.32 11.30
N LEU A 398 -1.85 11.34 12.18
CA LEU A 398 -1.42 11.58 13.56
C LEU A 398 -0.02 12.21 13.64
N CYS A 399 0.91 11.81 12.77
CA CYS A 399 2.25 12.43 12.72
C CYS A 399 2.22 13.90 12.28
N HIS A 400 1.23 14.31 11.49
CA HIS A 400 1.04 15.71 11.07
C HIS A 400 0.31 16.57 12.12
N THR A 401 -0.23 15.96 13.17
CA THR A 401 -0.94 16.67 14.24
C THR A 401 0.03 16.91 15.42
N GLU A 402 0.09 18.14 15.93
CA GLU A 402 0.89 18.46 17.11
C GLU A 402 0.53 17.53 18.29
N ASP A 403 1.54 16.85 18.84
CA ASP A 403 1.44 15.84 19.90
C ASP A 403 0.42 14.70 19.66
N GLY A 404 0.00 14.48 18.40
CA GLY A 404 -0.98 13.45 18.04
C GLY A 404 -0.58 12.04 18.49
N LEU A 405 0.63 11.60 18.13
CA LEU A 405 1.16 10.30 18.59
C LEU A 405 1.39 10.25 20.11
N LYS A 406 1.92 11.33 20.71
CA LYS A 406 2.19 11.37 22.15
C LYS A 406 0.91 11.22 22.97
N SER A 407 -0.20 11.80 22.48
CA SER A 407 -1.51 11.73 23.14
C SER A 407 -2.09 10.31 23.19
N MET A 408 -1.75 9.45 22.22
CA MET A 408 -2.19 8.05 22.18
C MET A 408 -1.39 7.14 23.12
N GLY A 409 -0.12 7.47 23.35
CA GLY A 409 0.78 6.70 24.18
C GLY A 409 1.37 5.45 23.50
N LEU A 410 2.39 4.88 24.15
CA LEU A 410 3.16 3.76 23.59
C LEU A 410 2.37 2.45 23.55
N ALA A 411 1.45 2.21 24.49
CA ALA A 411 0.62 1.00 24.52
C ALA A 411 -0.31 0.90 23.29
N TRP A 412 -0.90 2.03 22.89
CA TRP A 412 -1.69 2.11 21.66
C TRP A 412 -0.82 1.84 20.43
N LEU A 413 0.38 2.43 20.35
CA LEU A 413 1.29 2.21 19.23
C LEU A 413 1.75 0.75 19.11
N SER A 414 2.01 0.08 20.24
CA SER A 414 2.32 -1.35 20.27
C SER A 414 1.14 -2.20 19.75
N SER A 415 -0.09 -1.84 20.13
CA SER A 415 -1.29 -2.50 19.61
C SER A 415 -1.51 -2.24 18.12
N TRP A 416 -1.19 -1.04 17.64
CA TRP A 416 -1.23 -0.69 16.22
C TRP A 416 -0.21 -1.49 15.40
N LEU A 417 1.04 -1.60 15.87
CA LEU A 417 2.09 -2.39 15.23
C LEU A 417 1.72 -3.87 15.20
N ASN A 418 1.13 -4.39 16.28
CA ASN A 418 0.65 -5.76 16.32
C ASN A 418 -0.53 -6.01 15.37
N ALA A 419 -1.48 -5.07 15.28
CA ALA A 419 -2.60 -5.17 14.34
C ALA A 419 -2.08 -5.20 12.90
N LEU A 420 -1.11 -4.35 12.56
CA LEU A 420 -0.50 -4.32 11.24
C LEU A 420 0.29 -5.61 10.92
N TYR A 421 0.96 -6.20 11.91
CA TYR A 421 1.70 -7.47 11.75
C TYR A 421 0.78 -8.68 11.58
N THR A 422 -0.30 -8.75 12.37
CA THR A 422 -1.25 -9.88 12.39
C THR A 422 -2.23 -9.86 11.23
N MET A 423 -2.45 -8.70 10.60
CA MET A 423 -3.25 -8.61 9.40
C MET A 423 -2.62 -9.43 8.27
N PRO A 424 -3.36 -10.40 7.69
CA PRO A 424 -2.93 -10.99 6.45
C PRO A 424 -2.91 -9.87 5.39
N LEU A 425 -1.72 -9.53 4.90
CA LEU A 425 -1.52 -8.69 3.71
C LEU A 425 -2.12 -9.34 2.44
N HIS A 426 -2.79 -10.48 2.60
CA HIS A 426 -3.48 -11.27 1.60
C HIS A 426 -4.99 -11.25 1.85
N TYR A 427 -5.71 -10.37 1.16
CA TYR A 427 -7.14 -10.57 0.91
C TYR A 427 -7.41 -10.66 -0.60
N SER A 428 -7.97 -11.84 -0.94
CA SER A 428 -8.69 -12.31 -2.14
C SER A 428 -8.15 -12.07 -3.56
N GLY A 429 -7.53 -13.12 -4.11
CA GLY A 429 -7.88 -13.65 -5.44
C GLY A 429 -7.24 -13.03 -6.68
N GLN A 430 -5.91 -12.95 -6.77
CA GLN A 430 -5.14 -12.99 -8.05
C GLN A 430 -3.63 -13.09 -7.75
N SER A 431 -3.00 -14.20 -8.15
CA SER A 431 -1.73 -14.69 -7.59
C SER A 431 -0.44 -14.28 -8.33
N SER A 432 -0.31 -13.05 -8.83
CA SER A 432 1.00 -12.62 -9.40
C SER A 432 1.32 -11.13 -9.40
N LEU A 433 0.40 -10.24 -9.00
CA LEU A 433 0.60 -8.77 -9.00
C LEU A 433 0.85 -8.18 -7.60
N ASN A 434 0.78 -8.98 -6.54
CA ASN A 434 0.58 -8.50 -5.16
C ASN A 434 1.86 -8.34 -4.32
N SER A 435 3.04 -8.71 -4.81
CA SER A 435 4.31 -8.39 -4.13
C SER A 435 4.56 -6.87 -4.09
N ASN A 436 4.00 -6.12 -5.04
CA ASN A 436 4.20 -4.68 -5.15
C ASN A 436 3.44 -3.89 -4.09
N MET A 437 2.23 -4.31 -3.71
CA MET A 437 1.42 -3.57 -2.73
C MET A 437 2.02 -3.61 -1.32
N GLU A 438 2.63 -4.72 -0.93
CA GLU A 438 3.33 -4.81 0.37
C GLU A 438 4.60 -3.96 0.37
N SER A 439 5.37 -3.98 -0.72
CA SER A 439 6.54 -3.12 -0.84
C SER A 439 6.18 -1.63 -0.80
N ASP A 440 5.05 -1.25 -1.41
CA ASP A 440 4.56 0.13 -1.40
C ASP A 440 4.17 0.57 0.03
N LEU A 441 3.45 -0.28 0.78
CA LEU A 441 3.08 0.00 2.18
C LEU A 441 4.32 0.15 3.08
N ILE A 442 5.29 -0.76 2.98
CA ILE A 442 6.52 -0.68 3.77
C ILE A 442 7.35 0.54 3.36
N TYR A 443 7.40 0.85 2.08
CA TYR A 443 8.08 2.04 1.56
C TYR A 443 7.46 3.34 2.10
N ASP A 444 6.13 3.43 2.12
CA ASP A 444 5.42 4.59 2.70
C ASP A 444 5.63 4.68 4.22
N LEU A 445 5.61 3.55 4.94
CA LEU A 445 5.87 3.51 6.39
C LEU A 445 7.28 4.00 6.75
N LYS A 446 8.29 3.68 5.92
CA LYS A 446 9.67 4.14 6.14
C LYS A 446 9.80 5.67 6.18
N LYS A 447 8.91 6.38 5.49
CA LYS A 447 8.90 7.86 5.41
C LYS A 447 8.17 8.52 6.57
N ILE A 448 7.32 7.78 7.29
CA ILE A 448 6.50 8.35 8.36
C ILE A 448 7.32 8.35 9.67
N PRO A 449 7.45 9.50 10.36
CA PRO A 449 8.19 9.58 11.62
C PRO A 449 7.34 9.12 12.80
N PHE A 450 7.08 7.82 12.91
CA PHE A 450 6.24 7.24 13.96
C PHE A 450 6.99 6.34 14.95
N ILE A 451 8.28 6.04 14.71
CA ILE A 451 9.05 5.13 15.57
C ILE A 451 9.56 5.92 16.78
N PRO A 452 9.15 5.59 18.02
CA PRO A 452 9.60 6.32 19.21
C PRO A 452 11.07 6.02 19.47
N LEU A 453 11.87 7.07 19.62
CA LEU A 453 13.29 6.99 19.90
C LEU A 453 13.57 7.21 21.39
N SER A 454 14.75 6.75 21.84
CA SER A 454 15.19 6.90 23.23
C SER A 454 15.40 8.35 23.67
N ASP A 455 15.53 9.29 22.73
CA ASP A 455 15.60 10.74 23.01
C ASP A 455 14.22 11.36 23.31
N GLY A 456 13.14 10.58 23.19
CA GLY A 456 11.75 11.02 23.41
C GLY A 456 11.06 11.59 22.16
N ASN A 457 11.76 11.69 21.03
CA ASN A 457 11.19 12.09 19.75
C ASN A 457 10.72 10.87 18.94
N TYR A 458 10.04 11.13 17.82
CA TYR A 458 9.68 10.11 16.85
C TYR A 458 10.52 10.26 15.59
N GLY A 459 11.05 9.16 15.08
CA GLY A 459 11.92 9.12 13.90
C GLY A 459 11.34 8.32 12.74
N SER A 460 11.79 8.67 11.54
CA SER A 460 11.54 7.92 10.29
C SER A 460 12.80 7.16 9.85
N LEU A 461 12.65 6.08 9.06
CA LEU A 461 13.81 5.37 8.49
C LEU A 461 14.42 6.12 7.29
N ASP A 462 13.69 7.08 6.70
CA ASP A 462 14.19 7.95 5.62
C ASP A 462 15.29 8.91 6.11
N GLU A 463 15.21 9.34 7.36
CA GLU A 463 16.25 10.18 8.01
C GLU A 463 17.55 9.41 8.33
N GLY A 464 17.54 8.07 8.31
CA GLY A 464 18.69 7.23 8.62
C GLY A 464 18.36 5.96 9.39
N THR A 465 19.38 5.16 9.70
CA THR A 465 19.22 3.88 10.40
C THR A 465 18.67 4.06 11.81
N ILE A 466 17.66 3.27 12.15
CA ILE A 466 17.11 3.14 13.50
C ILE A 466 17.44 1.74 14.03
N TRP A 467 17.87 1.67 15.28
CA TRP A 467 18.35 0.46 15.92
C TRP A 467 17.39 -0.06 16.99
N LEU A 468 17.22 -1.37 17.06
CA LEU A 468 16.50 -2.07 18.11
C LEU A 468 17.49 -2.75 19.04
N HIS A 469 17.39 -2.53 20.36
CA HIS A 469 18.23 -3.24 21.32
C HIS A 469 18.07 -4.76 21.16
N SER A 470 19.19 -5.48 21.04
CA SER A 470 19.19 -6.94 21.09
C SER A 470 19.35 -7.41 22.54
N ASP A 471 18.45 -8.28 23.01
CA ASP A 471 18.54 -8.91 24.33
C ASP A 471 19.87 -9.66 24.57
N SER A 472 20.54 -10.08 23.49
CA SER A 472 21.81 -10.82 23.52
C SER A 472 23.07 -9.99 23.80
N LEU A 473 22.99 -8.66 23.79
CA LEU A 473 24.14 -7.78 24.13
C LEU A 473 24.34 -7.63 25.64
N SER A 474 23.35 -8.05 26.43
CA SER A 474 23.34 -7.96 27.89
C SER A 474 24.27 -8.94 28.61
N THR A 475 25.07 -9.73 27.88
CA THR A 475 25.92 -10.76 28.52
C THR A 475 27.42 -10.62 28.23
N GLU A 476 27.85 -9.94 27.17
CA GLU A 476 29.28 -9.83 26.83
C GLU A 476 29.89 -8.42 27.02
N LEU A 477 29.07 -7.36 27.04
CA LEU A 477 29.49 -5.96 27.32
C LEU A 477 28.87 -5.38 28.62
N ASP A 478 27.99 -6.14 29.27
CA ASP A 478 27.25 -5.77 30.49
C ASP A 478 28.01 -6.10 31.79
N GLY A 479 29.33 -5.95 31.77
CA GLY A 479 30.05 -5.69 33.01
C GLY A 479 29.82 -4.24 33.42
N GLU A 480 28.77 -3.95 34.20
CA GLU A 480 28.39 -2.69 34.89
C GLU A 480 28.47 -1.33 34.13
N HIS A 481 29.05 -1.23 32.93
CA HIS A 481 29.56 0.02 32.36
C HIS A 481 29.42 0.17 30.83
N GLY A 482 28.86 -0.80 30.09
CA GLY A 482 28.84 -0.81 28.61
C GLY A 482 28.11 0.37 27.93
N LEU A 483 26.97 0.80 28.47
CA LEU A 483 26.26 2.01 28.02
C LEU A 483 26.82 3.30 28.65
N GLY A 484 27.33 3.20 29.88
CA GLY A 484 27.88 4.34 30.62
C GLY A 484 29.23 4.83 30.09
N ALA A 485 29.99 3.96 29.43
CA ALA A 485 31.34 4.28 28.93
C ALA A 485 31.36 5.05 27.60
N PHE A 486 30.25 5.08 26.84
CA PHE A 486 30.19 5.71 25.51
C PHE A 486 28.98 6.67 25.33
N PRO A 487 28.78 7.65 26.23
CA PRO A 487 27.59 8.50 26.23
C PRO A 487 27.43 9.33 24.95
N ASN A 488 28.53 9.83 24.35
CA ASN A 488 28.45 10.65 23.15
C ASN A 488 28.10 9.81 21.90
N LEU A 489 28.63 8.60 21.78
CA LEU A 489 28.27 7.65 20.72
C LEU A 489 26.78 7.28 20.81
N TYR A 490 26.32 6.81 21.97
CA TYR A 490 24.93 6.39 22.14
C TYR A 490 23.93 7.55 22.00
N ALA A 491 24.32 8.79 22.35
CA ALA A 491 23.50 9.98 22.10
C ALA A 491 23.31 10.29 20.60
N LYS A 492 24.19 9.80 19.72
CA LYS A 492 24.06 9.95 18.26
C LYS A 492 23.29 8.82 17.59
N LEU A 493 23.12 7.68 18.28
CA LEU A 493 22.40 6.54 17.75
C LEU A 493 20.90 6.74 17.91
N ARG A 494 20.16 6.55 16.81
CA ARG A 494 18.69 6.57 16.81
C ARG A 494 18.17 5.20 17.26
N ILE A 495 18.02 5.02 18.56
CA ILE A 495 17.61 3.74 19.16
C ILE A 495 16.11 3.79 19.47
N VAL A 496 15.38 2.70 19.19
CA VAL A 496 13.97 2.55 19.56
C VAL A 496 13.83 2.59 21.08
N ASN A 497 12.87 3.39 21.55
CA ASN A 497 12.58 3.53 22.98
C ASN A 497 12.19 2.17 23.59
N PRO A 498 12.96 1.63 24.57
CA PRO A 498 12.67 0.34 25.19
C PRO A 498 11.27 0.26 25.83
N ALA A 499 10.72 1.40 26.27
CA ALA A 499 9.39 1.47 26.84
C ALA A 499 8.27 1.04 25.87
N LEU A 500 8.51 1.08 24.55
CA LEU A 500 7.57 0.55 23.55
C LEU A 500 7.38 -0.96 23.71
N LEU A 501 8.48 -1.69 23.86
CA LEU A 501 8.47 -3.14 24.07
C LEU A 501 7.98 -3.49 25.47
N SER A 502 8.35 -2.70 26.49
CA SER A 502 7.83 -2.88 27.85
C SER A 502 6.31 -2.68 27.90
N ALA A 503 5.77 -1.67 27.21
CA ALA A 503 4.33 -1.46 27.09
C ALA A 503 3.63 -2.62 26.37
N ALA A 504 4.33 -3.35 25.50
CA ALA A 504 3.81 -4.54 24.84
C ALA A 504 3.85 -5.81 25.72
N SER A 505 4.53 -5.80 26.87
CA SER A 505 4.67 -6.96 27.75
C SER A 505 3.68 -7.02 28.93
N VAL A 506 2.78 -6.04 29.07
CA VAL A 506 1.97 -5.86 30.28
C VAL A 506 0.81 -6.85 30.40
N ASP A 507 0.37 -7.49 29.31
CA ASP A 507 -0.76 -8.42 29.33
C ASP A 507 -0.40 -9.79 28.71
N ILE A 508 -0.59 -10.85 29.50
CA ILE A 508 -0.70 -12.30 29.18
C ILE A 508 0.42 -13.19 29.81
N PRO A 509 0.05 -14.15 30.69
CA PRO A 509 0.94 -15.23 31.09
C PRO A 509 1.07 -16.26 29.96
N CYS A 510 2.30 -16.48 29.51
CA CYS A 510 2.86 -17.77 29.08
C CYS A 510 1.87 -18.73 28.38
N MET A 511 1.84 -18.70 27.03
CA MET A 511 1.81 -19.87 26.12
C MET A 511 1.55 -19.50 24.64
N ASP A 512 1.34 -18.22 24.29
CA ASP A 512 1.21 -17.75 22.90
C ASP A 512 2.27 -16.68 22.58
N MET A 513 2.64 -16.52 21.31
CA MET A 513 3.60 -15.49 20.85
C MET A 513 3.28 -14.14 21.48
N THR A 514 4.24 -13.55 22.21
CA THR A 514 3.99 -12.32 22.97
C THR A 514 3.78 -11.14 22.03
N LEU A 515 2.90 -10.21 22.42
CA LEU A 515 2.66 -8.94 21.71
C LEU A 515 3.98 -8.21 21.39
N ALA A 516 4.95 -8.25 22.32
CA ALA A 516 6.28 -7.70 22.14
C ALA A 516 7.06 -8.34 20.98
N GLU A 517 6.97 -9.66 20.79
CA GLU A 517 7.64 -10.36 19.67
C GLU A 517 7.04 -9.95 18.32
N ASN A 518 5.72 -9.80 18.24
CA ASN A 518 5.06 -9.31 17.01
C ASN A 518 5.49 -7.88 16.68
N VAL A 519 5.57 -7.00 17.69
CA VAL A 519 6.07 -5.63 17.53
C VAL A 519 7.52 -5.63 17.04
N THR A 520 8.40 -6.41 17.67
CA THR A 520 9.80 -6.59 17.26
C THR A 520 9.90 -7.04 15.81
N ARG A 521 9.17 -8.10 15.42
CA ARG A 521 9.17 -8.59 14.04
C ARG A 521 8.62 -7.57 13.06
N MET A 522 7.62 -6.78 13.43
CA MET A 522 7.09 -5.72 12.58
C MET A 522 8.13 -4.62 12.36
N LEU A 523 8.82 -4.17 13.41
CA LEU A 523 9.89 -3.18 13.30
C LEU A 523 11.03 -3.67 12.39
N LEU A 524 11.45 -4.92 12.56
CA LEU A 524 12.44 -5.55 11.68
C LEU A 524 11.93 -5.63 10.22
N ARG A 525 10.65 -5.96 10.00
CA ARG A 525 10.03 -6.01 8.66
C ARG A 525 9.98 -4.64 7.99
N ILE A 526 9.75 -3.56 8.76
CA ILE A 526 9.76 -2.18 8.26
C ILE A 526 11.19 -1.74 7.90
N GLY A 527 12.22 -2.33 8.52
CA GLY A 527 13.63 -2.08 8.22
C GLY A 527 14.44 -1.49 9.38
N VAL A 528 13.90 -1.54 10.61
CA VAL A 528 14.70 -1.29 11.82
C VAL A 528 15.75 -2.39 11.94
N GLN A 529 17.00 -2.03 12.23
CA GLN A 529 18.09 -2.99 12.33
C GLN A 529 18.28 -3.43 13.77
N GLN A 530 18.70 -4.68 13.97
CA GLN A 530 19.09 -5.15 15.29
C GLN A 530 20.40 -4.46 15.68
N LEU A 531 20.50 -3.94 16.90
CA LEU A 531 21.70 -3.27 17.37
C LEU A 531 22.79 -4.33 17.59
N SER A 532 23.83 -4.34 16.76
CA SER A 532 25.05 -5.09 17.03
C SER A 532 26.26 -4.16 17.05
N ALA A 533 27.23 -4.42 17.95
CA ALA A 533 28.44 -3.61 18.03
C ALA A 533 29.19 -3.56 16.69
N HIS A 534 29.14 -4.65 15.92
CA HIS A 534 29.77 -4.71 14.61
C HIS A 534 29.06 -3.86 13.55
N GLU A 535 27.72 -3.86 13.53
CA GLU A 535 26.97 -2.99 12.61
C GLU A 535 27.06 -1.51 13.00
N ILE A 536 27.19 -1.17 14.30
CA ILE A 536 27.49 0.21 14.72
C ILE A 536 28.81 0.67 14.10
N VAL A 537 29.85 -0.18 14.11
CA VAL A 537 31.13 0.15 13.47
C VAL A 537 30.95 0.38 11.96
N GLN A 538 30.31 -0.56 11.26
CA GLN A 538 30.20 -0.53 9.80
C GLN A 538 29.25 0.56 9.27
N VAL A 539 28.08 0.73 9.88
CA VAL A 539 26.98 1.56 9.35
C VAL A 539 26.99 2.98 9.95
N HIS A 540 27.52 3.17 11.15
CA HIS A 540 27.53 4.47 11.83
C HIS A 540 28.95 5.05 11.95
N ILE A 541 29.88 4.34 12.59
CA ILE A 541 31.19 4.90 12.93
C ILE A 541 32.06 5.13 11.69
N LEU A 542 32.26 4.13 10.84
CA LEU A 542 33.13 4.27 9.65
C LEU A 542 32.66 5.36 8.67
N PRO A 543 31.35 5.49 8.35
CA PRO A 543 30.88 6.61 7.53
C PRO A 543 31.06 7.96 8.22
N ALA A 544 30.77 8.06 9.53
CA ALA A 544 30.90 9.30 10.29
C ALA A 544 32.36 9.77 10.40
N MET A 545 33.33 8.85 10.46
CA MET A 545 34.76 9.19 10.53
C MET A 545 35.27 10.03 9.35
N SER A 546 34.58 10.02 8.21
CA SER A 546 34.95 10.82 7.04
C SER A 546 34.50 12.29 7.13
N ASP A 547 33.61 12.63 8.07
CA ASP A 547 33.06 13.97 8.24
C ASP A 547 34.04 14.88 9.01
N GLU A 548 34.61 15.87 8.30
CA GLU A 548 35.51 16.85 8.89
C GLU A 548 34.84 17.73 9.96
N GLY A 549 33.50 17.84 9.94
CA GLY A 549 32.71 18.60 10.91
C GLY A 549 32.78 18.08 12.35
N ILE A 550 33.03 16.78 12.53
CA ILE A 550 33.10 16.13 13.85
C ILE A 550 34.30 16.65 14.66
N THR A 551 35.43 16.90 13.98
CA THR A 551 36.70 17.30 14.63
C THR A 551 36.65 18.67 15.30
N ASN A 552 35.79 19.58 14.81
CA ASN A 552 35.68 20.95 15.31
C ASN A 552 34.55 21.17 16.32
N ARG A 553 33.46 20.40 16.26
CA ARG A 553 32.27 20.61 17.12
C ARG A 553 32.23 19.67 18.33
N GLU A 554 32.73 18.43 18.21
CA GLU A 554 32.53 17.38 19.21
C GLU A 554 33.81 16.58 19.48
N LYS A 555 34.77 17.22 20.17
CA LYS A 555 36.10 16.63 20.45
C LYS A 555 36.03 15.24 21.10
N ASN A 556 35.07 14.99 22.00
CA ASN A 556 35.01 13.70 22.71
C ASN A 556 34.44 12.56 21.85
N LEU A 557 33.68 12.86 20.79
CA LEU A 557 33.02 11.83 19.98
C LEU A 557 34.02 10.98 19.21
N MET A 558 35.05 11.59 18.62
CA MET A 558 36.08 10.85 17.88
C MET A 558 36.92 9.93 18.79
N ILE A 559 37.14 10.37 20.04
CA ILE A 559 37.80 9.55 21.05
C ILE A 559 36.93 8.33 21.39
N GLU A 560 35.63 8.55 21.61
CA GLU A 560 34.68 7.45 21.87
C GLU A 560 34.56 6.48 20.68
N TYR A 561 34.52 6.98 19.44
CA TYR A 561 34.48 6.15 18.23
C TYR A 561 35.70 5.24 18.13
N LEU A 562 36.91 5.79 18.26
CA LEU A 562 38.15 4.99 18.22
C LEU A 562 38.24 4.03 19.41
N SER A 563 37.79 4.46 20.59
CA SER A 563 37.76 3.61 21.79
C SER A 563 36.78 2.44 21.62
N PHE A 564 35.60 2.69 21.04
CA PHE A 564 34.60 1.66 20.77
C PHE A 564 35.11 0.63 19.76
N VAL A 565 35.73 1.09 18.67
CA VAL A 565 36.32 0.18 17.66
C VAL A 565 37.47 -0.62 18.25
N MET A 566 38.38 0.01 19.00
CA MET A 566 39.51 -0.67 19.64
C MET A 566 39.05 -1.82 20.52
N VAL A 567 38.01 -1.59 21.33
CA VAL A 567 37.42 -2.61 22.21
C VAL A 567 36.70 -3.69 21.40
N HIS A 568 35.89 -3.30 20.41
CA HIS A 568 35.14 -4.23 19.59
C HIS A 568 36.03 -5.17 18.78
N LEU A 569 37.15 -4.67 18.25
CA LEU A 569 38.14 -5.49 17.53
C LEU A 569 38.89 -6.48 18.42
N GLN A 570 38.79 -6.36 19.74
CA GLN A 570 39.34 -7.32 20.70
C GLN A 570 38.29 -8.31 21.24
N SER A 571 37.02 -8.11 20.89
CA SER A 571 35.93 -8.99 21.29
C SER A 571 35.95 -10.34 20.55
N SER A 572 35.13 -11.28 21.03
CA SER A 572 34.84 -12.58 20.41
C SER A 572 34.09 -12.51 19.07
N CYS A 573 33.82 -11.31 18.54
CA CYS A 573 33.03 -11.11 17.32
C CYS A 573 33.59 -11.88 16.11
N THR A 574 32.76 -12.73 15.50
CA THR A 574 33.12 -13.55 14.34
C THR A 574 33.42 -12.72 13.10
N ASN A 575 32.63 -11.67 12.85
CA ASN A 575 32.78 -10.81 11.67
C ASN A 575 34.08 -9.99 11.75
N CYS A 576 34.45 -9.53 12.97
CA CYS A 576 35.73 -8.86 13.19
C CYS A 576 36.93 -9.73 12.82
N ARG A 577 36.86 -11.07 12.92
CA ARG A 577 37.99 -11.93 12.53
C ARG A 577 38.27 -11.89 11.03
N VAL A 578 37.24 -11.71 10.22
CA VAL A 578 37.35 -11.65 8.75
C VAL A 578 37.64 -10.23 8.29
N GLU A 579 36.97 -9.24 8.88
CA GLU A 579 36.99 -7.86 8.41
C GLU A 579 38.02 -6.96 9.11
N ARG A 580 38.82 -7.50 10.04
CA ARG A 580 39.79 -6.71 10.83
C ARG A 580 40.68 -5.84 9.95
N GLU A 581 41.29 -6.42 8.93
CA GLU A 581 42.23 -5.71 8.05
C GLU A 581 41.54 -4.59 7.28
N TYR A 582 40.30 -4.82 6.84
CA TYR A 582 39.48 -3.82 6.16
C TYR A 582 39.12 -2.66 7.09
N ILE A 583 38.61 -2.95 8.31
CA ILE A 583 38.25 -1.94 9.31
C ILE A 583 39.47 -1.09 9.67
N ILE A 584 40.63 -1.73 9.92
CA ILE A 584 41.88 -1.02 10.21
C ILE A 584 42.30 -0.14 9.04
N SER A 585 42.26 -0.64 7.80
CA SER A 585 42.60 0.14 6.60
C SER A 585 41.69 1.36 6.42
N GLU A 586 40.38 1.21 6.62
CA GLU A 586 39.42 2.32 6.55
C GLU A 586 39.70 3.39 7.62
N ILE A 587 40.01 2.96 8.85
CA ILE A 587 40.36 3.87 9.95
C ILE A 587 41.68 4.59 9.66
N CYS A 588 42.70 3.88 9.17
CA CYS A 588 43.96 4.50 8.76
C CYS A 588 43.71 5.64 7.77
N ASN A 589 42.85 5.41 6.77
CA ASN A 589 42.59 6.36 5.70
C ASN A 589 41.71 7.54 6.11
N LYS A 590 40.71 7.30 6.98
CA LYS A 590 39.62 8.26 7.22
C LYS A 590 39.66 8.91 8.60
N ALA A 591 40.10 8.17 9.61
CA ALA A 591 39.92 8.59 10.99
C ALA A 591 40.93 9.67 11.42
N PHE A 592 40.44 10.58 12.25
CA PHE A 592 41.24 11.61 12.87
C PHE A 592 41.71 11.16 14.25
N ILE A 593 43.03 11.09 14.45
CA ILE A 593 43.64 10.82 15.75
C ILE A 593 43.92 12.16 16.43
N LEU A 594 43.54 12.29 17.70
CA LEU A 594 43.87 13.45 18.52
C LEU A 594 45.35 13.41 18.87
N THR A 595 46.05 14.48 18.49
CA THR A 595 47.46 14.69 18.77
C THR A 595 47.67 15.98 19.56
N ASN A 596 48.89 16.19 20.05
CA ASN A 596 49.35 17.46 20.61
C ASN A 596 49.13 18.68 19.68
N HIS A 597 48.91 18.47 18.38
CA HIS A 597 48.61 19.51 17.38
C HIS A 597 47.17 19.38 16.82
N GLY A 598 46.24 18.88 17.63
CA GLY A 598 44.85 18.68 17.26
C GLY A 598 44.62 17.39 16.47
N TYR A 599 43.49 17.30 15.78
CA TYR A 599 43.11 16.12 15.00
C TYR A 599 43.89 16.01 13.70
N LYS A 600 44.53 14.86 13.48
CA LYS A 600 45.35 14.56 12.29
C LYS A 600 45.06 13.15 11.76
N ARG A 601 45.14 12.95 10.45
CA ARG A 601 44.99 11.63 9.83
C ARG A 601 46.36 10.95 9.68
N PRO A 602 46.49 9.64 9.98
CA PRO A 602 47.75 8.90 9.82
C PRO A 602 48.32 8.89 8.40
N VAL A 603 47.47 8.98 7.37
CA VAL A 603 47.90 9.07 5.96
C VAL A 603 48.44 10.45 5.58
N GLU A 604 48.03 11.51 6.28
CA GLU A 604 48.42 12.88 5.95
C GLU A 604 49.73 13.28 6.61
N VAL A 605 49.93 12.83 7.86
CA VAL A 605 51.13 13.14 8.65
C VAL A 605 51.58 11.92 9.45
N PRO A 606 52.89 11.73 9.65
CA PRO A 606 53.42 10.79 10.63
C PRO A 606 52.90 11.12 12.04
N ILE A 607 52.51 10.08 12.79
CA ILE A 607 52.02 10.19 14.17
C ILE A 607 52.82 9.22 15.03
N HIS A 608 53.23 9.68 16.21
CA HIS A 608 54.13 8.94 17.10
C HIS A 608 53.55 8.71 18.50
N PHE A 609 54.06 7.70 19.19
CA PHE A 609 53.69 7.43 20.58
C PHE A 609 54.22 8.52 21.53
N SER A 610 53.40 8.87 22.52
CA SER A 610 53.81 9.74 23.61
C SER A 610 54.57 8.95 24.68
N LYS A 611 55.22 9.68 25.60
CA LYS A 611 55.88 9.08 26.77
C LYS A 611 54.90 8.24 27.61
N GLU A 612 53.64 8.66 27.69
CA GLU A 612 52.59 7.99 28.44
C GLU A 612 52.14 6.68 27.78
N PHE A 613 52.35 6.50 26.46
CA PHE A 613 52.17 5.23 25.77
C PHE A 613 53.42 4.33 25.83
N GLY A 614 54.43 4.70 26.63
CA GLY A 614 55.66 3.92 26.82
C GLY A 614 56.77 4.25 25.82
N ASN A 615 56.69 5.34 25.07
CA ASN A 615 57.79 5.78 24.21
C ASN A 615 58.97 6.25 25.07
N THR A 616 60.14 5.65 24.87
CA THR A 616 61.39 5.95 25.59
C THR A 616 62.18 7.09 24.96
N ILE A 617 61.82 7.51 23.75
CA ILE A 617 62.56 8.50 22.97
C ILE A 617 62.14 9.91 23.36
N ASP A 618 63.12 10.72 23.77
CA ASP A 618 62.91 12.14 24.04
C ASP A 618 63.11 12.98 22.77
N VAL A 619 62.05 13.10 21.99
CA VAL A 619 62.08 13.78 20.69
C VAL A 619 62.37 15.28 20.81
N ASN A 620 62.18 15.89 21.98
CA ASN A 620 62.47 17.30 22.21
C ASN A 620 63.96 17.65 21.97
N ARG A 621 64.85 16.65 22.09
CA ARG A 621 66.28 16.77 21.75
C ARG A 621 66.55 17.07 20.28
N PHE A 622 65.59 16.76 19.40
CA PHE A 622 65.69 16.97 17.96
C PHE A 622 64.81 18.14 17.50
N ILE A 623 63.63 18.33 18.10
CA ILE A 623 62.66 19.35 17.68
C ILE A 623 63.21 20.78 17.85
N ASN A 624 63.89 21.05 18.96
CA ASN A 624 64.46 22.38 19.23
C ASN A 624 65.52 22.81 18.20
N ALA A 625 66.22 21.84 17.59
CA ALA A 625 67.24 22.09 16.58
C ALA A 625 66.67 22.15 15.15
N THR A 626 65.50 21.55 14.90
CA THR A 626 65.04 21.26 13.53
C THR A 626 63.75 21.97 13.10
N ASN A 627 63.03 22.62 14.02
CA ASN A 627 61.75 23.29 13.72
C ASN A 627 60.70 22.36 13.06
N MET A 628 60.88 21.04 13.18
CA MET A 628 59.96 20.02 12.65
C MET A 628 58.75 19.86 13.58
N THR A 629 57.57 19.71 13.00
CA THR A 629 56.34 19.45 13.74
C THR A 629 56.21 17.96 14.04
N TRP A 630 56.38 17.57 15.31
CA TRP A 630 56.25 16.19 15.74
C TRP A 630 54.86 15.93 16.32
N HIS A 631 54.06 15.12 15.62
CA HIS A 631 52.70 14.80 16.03
C HIS A 631 52.71 13.59 16.97
N VAL A 632 52.25 13.79 18.19
CA VAL A 632 52.26 12.77 19.25
C VAL A 632 50.82 12.49 19.67
N VAL A 633 50.46 11.22 19.79
CA VAL A 633 49.12 10.79 20.24
C VAL A 633 48.82 11.39 21.62
N ASP A 634 47.64 11.98 21.78
CA ASP A 634 47.23 12.59 23.03
C ASP A 634 46.88 11.54 24.10
N ILE A 635 47.16 11.87 25.38
CA ILE A 635 46.85 11.02 26.53
C ILE A 635 45.34 10.79 26.74
N ALA A 636 44.47 11.57 26.09
CA ALA A 636 43.02 11.49 26.27
C ALA A 636 42.44 10.09 26.02
N TYR A 637 43.01 9.30 25.10
CA TYR A 637 42.60 7.90 24.86
C TYR A 637 42.86 6.99 26.07
N LEU A 638 43.97 7.21 26.78
CA LEU A 638 44.29 6.46 28.01
C LEU A 638 43.41 6.86 29.19
N LYS A 639 42.94 8.11 29.22
CA LYS A 639 42.02 8.63 30.25
C LYS A 639 40.56 8.23 30.04
N HIS A 640 40.23 7.58 28.93
CA HIS A 640 38.86 7.16 28.65
C HIS A 640 38.41 6.07 29.66
N PRO A 641 37.18 6.12 30.22
CA PRO A 641 36.71 5.18 31.26
C PRO A 641 36.88 3.70 30.89
N ILE A 642 36.69 3.38 29.61
CA ILE A 642 36.86 2.00 29.11
C ILE A 642 38.29 1.49 29.27
N THR A 643 39.31 2.37 29.24
CA THR A 643 40.72 1.98 29.35
C THR A 643 41.06 1.50 30.75
N GLU A 644 40.47 2.09 31.79
CA GLU A 644 40.63 1.65 33.19
C GLU A 644 40.02 0.26 33.42
N SER A 645 38.95 -0.07 32.69
CA SER A 645 38.27 -1.37 32.81
C SER A 645 39.00 -2.52 32.09
N LEU A 646 39.94 -2.22 31.19
CA LEU A 646 40.63 -3.22 30.38
C LEU A 646 41.91 -3.73 31.07
N SER A 647 42.07 -5.05 31.16
CA SER A 647 43.36 -5.65 31.51
C SER A 647 44.43 -5.26 30.48
N CYS A 648 45.55 -4.68 30.94
CA CYS A 648 46.63 -4.18 30.09
C CYS A 648 46.17 -3.14 29.04
N GLY A 649 45.29 -2.19 29.42
CA GLY A 649 44.76 -1.16 28.53
C GLY A 649 45.82 -0.42 27.70
N LEU A 650 46.99 -0.13 28.29
CA LEU A 650 48.12 0.49 27.59
C LEU A 650 48.64 -0.37 26.43
N MET A 651 48.90 -1.66 26.66
CA MET A 651 49.38 -2.59 25.63
C MET A 651 48.35 -2.74 24.49
N LYS A 652 47.07 -2.76 24.84
CA LYS A 652 45.94 -2.85 23.90
C LYS A 652 45.85 -1.62 23.00
N TRP A 653 45.94 -0.42 23.58
CA TRP A 653 45.99 0.82 22.82
C TRP A 653 47.24 0.91 21.95
N ARG A 654 48.40 0.52 22.48
CA ARG A 654 49.66 0.51 21.73
C ARG A 654 49.56 -0.40 20.50
N GLY A 655 49.07 -1.64 20.67
CA GLY A 655 48.87 -2.56 19.55
C GLY A 655 47.85 -2.06 18.53
N PHE A 656 46.78 -1.39 18.98
CA PHE A 656 45.79 -0.78 18.09
C PHE A 656 46.37 0.37 17.27
N PHE A 657 47.07 1.32 17.89
CA PHE A 657 47.70 2.43 17.19
C PHE A 657 48.88 2.00 16.31
N GLN A 658 49.63 0.97 16.70
CA GLN A 658 50.64 0.36 15.83
C GLN A 658 50.03 -0.20 14.55
N ALA A 659 48.86 -0.86 14.65
CA ALA A 659 48.12 -1.32 13.47
C ALA A 659 47.62 -0.15 12.59
N LEU A 660 47.44 1.04 13.17
CA LEU A 660 47.10 2.27 12.44
C LEU A 660 48.32 3.00 11.84
N GLY A 661 49.54 2.49 12.05
CA GLY A 661 50.78 3.08 11.54
C GLY A 661 51.44 4.11 12.46
N VAL A 662 51.05 4.17 13.74
CA VAL A 662 51.72 4.99 14.76
C VAL A 662 53.02 4.30 15.18
N THR A 663 54.13 5.04 15.20
CA THR A 663 55.47 4.52 15.48
C THR A 663 56.13 5.17 16.68
N ASP A 664 57.12 4.53 17.31
CA ASP A 664 57.85 5.17 18.42
C ASP A 664 58.80 6.27 17.90
N PHE A 665 59.35 6.09 16.69
CA PHE A 665 60.24 7.03 16.02
C PHE A 665 59.82 7.26 14.56
N VAL A 666 60.74 7.73 13.71
CA VAL A 666 60.50 8.07 12.29
C VAL A 666 59.66 7.03 11.56
N GLN A 667 58.67 7.50 10.80
CA GLN A 667 57.81 6.61 10.03
C GLN A 667 58.58 6.01 8.85
N ILE A 668 58.46 4.70 8.65
CA ILE A 668 59.03 3.98 7.51
C ILE A 668 57.89 3.37 6.70
N VAL A 669 57.85 3.69 5.41
CA VAL A 669 56.80 3.25 4.49
C VAL A 669 57.37 2.31 3.43
N GLN A 670 56.60 1.27 3.10
CA GLN A 670 56.90 0.42 1.95
C GLN A 670 56.36 1.09 0.70
N VAL A 671 57.22 1.30 -0.30
CA VAL A 671 56.84 1.92 -1.57
C VAL A 671 57.10 0.96 -2.72
N GLU A 672 56.18 0.92 -3.68
CA GLU A 672 56.36 0.18 -4.93
C GLU A 672 56.89 1.12 -6.01
N LYS A 673 58.09 0.84 -6.50
CA LYS A 673 58.77 1.66 -7.51
C LYS A 673 59.00 0.87 -8.78
N ASN A 674 59.05 1.57 -9.91
CA ASN A 674 59.48 0.95 -11.16
C ASN A 674 61.00 0.74 -11.11
N VAL A 675 61.49 -0.41 -11.58
CA VAL A 675 62.94 -0.71 -11.61
C VAL A 675 63.72 0.33 -12.44
N SER A 676 63.07 1.00 -13.39
CA SER A 676 63.67 2.13 -14.13
C SER A 676 64.04 3.31 -13.23
N ASP A 677 63.23 3.63 -12.22
CA ASP A 677 63.46 4.74 -11.27
C ASP A 677 64.58 4.42 -10.25
N ILE A 678 64.82 3.14 -9.97
CA ILE A 678 65.82 2.65 -9.00
C ILE A 678 67.12 2.21 -9.71
N SER A 679 67.15 2.25 -11.04
CA SER A 679 68.26 1.76 -11.87
C SER A 679 69.63 2.31 -11.42
N HIS A 680 69.71 3.59 -11.04
CA HIS A 680 70.94 4.21 -10.52
C HIS A 680 71.40 3.68 -9.14
N MET A 681 70.49 3.23 -8.28
CA MET A 681 70.84 2.63 -6.98
C MET A 681 71.20 1.15 -7.12
N ILE A 682 70.52 0.44 -8.02
CA ILE A 682 70.80 -0.95 -8.36
C ILE A 682 72.17 -1.10 -9.05
N LEU A 683 72.54 -0.15 -9.92
CA LEU A 683 73.81 -0.15 -10.67
C LEU A 683 75.07 0.00 -9.79
N LYS A 684 74.95 0.43 -8.53
CA LYS A 684 76.09 0.47 -7.59
C LYS A 684 76.48 -0.92 -7.05
N ASN A 685 75.58 -1.92 -7.12
CA ASN A 685 75.90 -3.30 -6.76
C ASN A 685 76.31 -4.06 -8.02
N GLU A 686 77.59 -4.44 -8.16
CA GLU A 686 78.23 -5.06 -9.33
C GLU A 686 77.67 -6.46 -9.78
N MET A 687 76.42 -6.82 -9.49
CA MET A 687 75.89 -8.19 -9.63
C MET A 687 74.61 -8.35 -10.49
N TRP A 688 74.33 -7.44 -11.42
CA TRP A 688 73.09 -7.49 -12.22
C TRP A 688 73.40 -7.60 -13.72
N ASP A 689 72.97 -8.71 -14.33
CA ASP A 689 72.93 -8.86 -15.79
C ASP A 689 71.91 -7.89 -16.39
N ARG A 690 72.39 -7.00 -17.26
CA ARG A 690 71.62 -5.92 -17.87
C ARG A 690 70.41 -6.43 -18.69
N ASP A 691 70.43 -7.69 -19.10
CA ASP A 691 69.47 -8.31 -20.01
C ASP A 691 68.20 -8.87 -19.33
N LEU A 692 68.13 -8.86 -17.98
CA LEU A 692 66.98 -9.40 -17.21
C LEU A 692 65.96 -8.33 -16.77
N ILE A 693 66.23 -7.04 -17.00
CA ILE A 693 65.36 -5.94 -16.58
C ILE A 693 64.27 -5.73 -17.65
N SER A 694 63.15 -6.43 -17.53
CA SER A 694 61.98 -6.17 -18.36
C SER A 694 61.26 -4.87 -17.94
N HIS A 695 60.83 -4.07 -18.92
CA HIS A 695 59.97 -2.90 -18.69
C HIS A 695 58.70 -3.34 -17.94
N GLY A 696 58.46 -2.76 -16.75
CA GLY A 696 57.30 -3.09 -15.90
C GLY A 696 57.58 -4.01 -14.71
N THR A 697 58.85 -4.21 -14.34
CA THR A 697 59.22 -4.89 -13.08
C THR A 697 58.99 -3.93 -11.90
N ILE A 698 58.23 -4.37 -10.90
CA ILE A 698 57.93 -3.60 -9.67
C ILE A 698 58.89 -4.04 -8.56
N ALA A 699 59.54 -3.07 -7.93
CA ALA A 699 60.43 -3.26 -6.80
C ALA A 699 59.75 -2.77 -5.51
N LYS A 700 59.84 -3.57 -4.45
CA LYS A 700 59.43 -3.16 -3.10
C LYS A 700 60.61 -2.51 -2.40
N ASP A 701 60.50 -1.24 -2.08
CA ASP A 701 61.53 -0.44 -1.42
C ASP A 701 61.01 0.09 -0.08
N TRP A 702 61.92 0.49 0.80
CA TRP A 702 61.62 1.08 2.09
C TRP A 702 62.15 2.51 2.14
N GLU A 703 61.28 3.44 2.50
CA GLU A 703 61.60 4.86 2.57
C GLU A 703 61.15 5.46 3.91
N SER A 704 61.89 6.46 4.37
CA SER A 704 61.47 7.30 5.50
C SER A 704 61.70 8.78 5.13
N PRO A 705 60.66 9.47 4.60
CA PRO A 705 60.76 10.88 4.27
C PRO A 705 61.10 11.75 5.50
N GLU A 706 60.58 11.37 6.67
CA GLU A 706 60.80 12.04 7.93
C GLU A 706 62.27 11.93 8.38
N LEU A 707 62.88 10.74 8.25
CA LEU A 707 64.31 10.56 8.52
C LEU A 707 65.19 11.35 7.55
N VAL A 708 64.84 11.39 6.26
CA VAL A 708 65.57 12.17 5.25
C VAL A 708 65.54 13.67 5.59
N GLN A 709 64.38 14.19 6.00
CA GLN A 709 64.26 15.58 6.43
C GLN A 709 65.09 15.84 7.68
N LEU A 710 65.01 14.96 8.68
CA LEU A 710 65.79 15.06 9.91
C LEU A 710 67.29 15.10 9.62
N LEU A 711 67.79 14.13 8.84
CA LEU A 711 69.19 14.05 8.42
C LEU A 711 69.62 15.27 7.60
N SER A 712 68.78 15.76 6.68
CA SER A 712 69.08 16.96 5.91
C SER A 712 69.20 18.22 6.77
N ILE A 713 68.42 18.33 7.84
CA ILE A 713 68.48 19.51 8.72
C ILE A 713 69.70 19.40 9.62
N LEU A 714 69.93 18.24 10.25
CA LEU A 714 71.10 18.01 11.11
C LEU A 714 72.42 18.20 10.36
N SER A 715 72.51 17.72 9.12
CA SER A 715 73.68 17.93 8.25
C SER A 715 73.93 19.41 7.93
N LYS A 716 72.88 20.25 7.87
CA LYS A 716 72.99 21.69 7.63
C LYS A 716 73.29 22.49 8.89
N THR A 717 72.75 22.08 10.04
CA THR A 717 72.95 22.81 11.31
C THR A 717 74.31 22.50 11.94
N GLY A 718 74.89 21.33 11.65
CA GLY A 718 76.17 20.91 12.25
C GLY A 718 76.05 20.54 13.73
N ASP A 719 74.83 20.26 14.22
CA ASP A 719 74.59 19.96 15.63
C ASP A 719 75.06 18.53 15.99
N GLN A 720 76.28 18.44 16.51
CA GLN A 720 76.87 17.17 16.92
C GLN A 720 76.12 16.48 18.05
N GLU A 721 75.51 17.21 18.99
CA GLU A 721 74.84 16.60 20.14
C GLU A 721 73.55 15.93 19.69
N SER A 722 72.76 16.58 18.84
CA SER A 722 71.59 15.94 18.21
C SER A 722 72.00 14.77 17.30
N CYS A 723 73.11 14.85 16.58
CA CYS A 723 73.60 13.74 15.75
C CYS A 723 74.02 12.51 16.59
N LYS A 724 74.70 12.73 17.72
CA LYS A 724 75.08 11.67 18.66
C LYS A 724 73.83 10.98 19.25
N ASN A 725 72.85 11.77 19.69
CA ASN A 725 71.56 11.26 20.16
C ASN A 725 70.80 10.50 19.07
N LEU A 726 70.89 10.90 17.80
CA LEU A 726 70.23 10.20 16.70
C LEU A 726 70.86 8.82 16.47
N LEU A 727 72.19 8.72 16.58
CA LEU A 727 72.89 7.43 16.47
C LEU A 727 72.49 6.49 17.61
N ASP A 728 72.43 6.97 18.85
CA ASP A 728 71.95 6.20 20.01
C ASP A 728 70.51 5.68 19.82
N VAL A 729 69.61 6.52 19.29
CA VAL A 729 68.21 6.15 19.01
C VAL A 729 68.12 5.12 17.89
N LEU A 730 68.89 5.30 16.82
CA LEU A 730 68.92 4.35 15.70
C LEU A 730 69.45 2.99 16.13
N ASP A 731 70.50 2.94 16.96
CA ASP A 731 71.05 1.71 17.52
C ASP A 731 70.03 0.99 18.43
N THR A 732 69.46 1.73 19.40
CA THR A 732 68.48 1.17 20.35
C THR A 732 67.28 0.53 19.66
N LEU A 733 66.84 1.09 18.53
CA LEU A 733 65.67 0.62 17.79
C LEU A 733 66.05 -0.23 16.57
N TRP A 734 67.34 -0.47 16.31
CA TRP A 734 67.81 -1.03 15.05
C TRP A 734 67.20 -2.40 14.80
N ASP A 735 67.37 -3.30 15.75
CA ASP A 735 66.95 -4.69 15.64
C ASP A 735 65.43 -4.81 15.54
N ASP A 736 64.69 -4.04 16.35
CA ASP A 736 63.23 -4.11 16.45
C ASP A 736 62.50 -3.38 15.30
N CYS A 737 63.08 -2.30 14.76
CA CYS A 737 62.35 -1.39 13.86
C CYS A 737 62.98 -1.20 12.47
N PHE A 738 64.29 -1.43 12.29
CA PHE A 738 65.01 -1.04 11.07
C PHE A 738 65.72 -2.19 10.35
N SER A 739 66.17 -3.22 11.07
CA SER A 739 67.03 -4.31 10.57
C SER A 739 66.45 -5.04 9.36
N ASP A 740 65.13 -5.23 9.33
CA ASP A 740 64.38 -5.90 8.26
C ASP A 740 64.13 -5.00 7.02
N LYS A 741 64.36 -3.69 7.14
CA LYS A 741 64.08 -2.66 6.12
C LYS A 741 65.34 -2.13 5.43
N VAL A 742 66.50 -2.72 5.72
CA VAL A 742 67.81 -2.35 5.12
C VAL A 742 67.87 -2.74 3.63
N SER A 743 67.11 -3.75 3.22
CA SER A 743 67.08 -4.24 1.83
C SER A 743 65.69 -4.14 1.21
N GLY A 744 65.61 -3.57 0.01
CA GLY A 744 64.46 -3.70 -0.89
C GLY A 744 64.56 -4.95 -1.75
N TYR A 745 63.47 -5.35 -2.40
CA TYR A 745 63.41 -6.56 -3.23
C TYR A 745 62.79 -6.31 -4.61
N CYS A 746 63.42 -6.85 -5.66
CA CYS A 746 62.87 -6.86 -7.01
C CYS A 746 62.30 -8.25 -7.35
N ASN A 747 61.06 -8.29 -7.83
CA ASN A 747 60.39 -9.53 -8.25
C ASN A 747 60.49 -9.71 -9.77
N PHE A 748 61.36 -10.61 -10.22
CA PHE A 748 61.47 -10.94 -11.64
C PHE A 748 60.43 -12.01 -12.02
N LYS A 749 59.61 -11.72 -13.03
CA LYS A 749 58.53 -12.61 -13.49
C LYS A 749 59.03 -13.95 -14.05
N SER A 750 60.31 -14.07 -14.41
CA SER A 750 60.84 -15.21 -15.16
C SER A 750 61.40 -16.36 -14.32
N SER A 751 61.75 -16.18 -13.03
CA SER A 751 62.32 -17.27 -12.21
C SER A 751 61.76 -17.39 -10.79
N GLY A 752 60.98 -16.42 -10.30
CA GLY A 752 60.56 -16.38 -8.90
C GLY A 752 61.68 -16.00 -7.92
N ASP A 753 62.91 -15.74 -8.42
CA ASP A 753 64.02 -15.26 -7.60
C ASP A 753 63.78 -13.81 -7.18
N ARG A 754 63.80 -13.57 -5.87
CA ARG A 754 63.83 -12.22 -5.27
C ARG A 754 65.28 -11.78 -5.17
N LYS A 755 65.68 -10.75 -5.91
CA LYS A 755 67.01 -10.15 -5.71
C LYS A 755 66.93 -8.98 -4.73
N PRO A 756 67.71 -9.00 -3.64
CA PRO A 756 67.78 -7.87 -2.71
C PRO A 756 68.61 -6.73 -3.31
N PHE A 757 68.26 -5.49 -2.98
CA PHE A 757 69.04 -4.28 -3.21
C PHE A 757 69.03 -3.40 -1.96
N LYS A 758 69.99 -2.48 -1.84
CA LYS A 758 70.07 -1.56 -0.69
C LYS A 758 68.85 -0.62 -0.71
N SER A 759 68.08 -0.57 0.37
CA SER A 759 66.86 0.25 0.41
C SER A 759 67.16 1.75 0.35
N SER A 760 66.18 2.55 -0.04
CA SER A 760 66.28 4.01 -0.02
C SER A 760 66.48 4.55 1.39
N LEU A 761 65.90 3.90 2.41
CA LEU A 761 66.17 4.17 3.83
C LEU A 761 67.67 4.06 4.15
N MET A 762 68.28 2.91 3.86
CA MET A 762 69.70 2.68 4.16
C MET A 762 70.62 3.57 3.30
N THR A 763 70.19 3.88 2.08
CA THR A 763 70.94 4.79 1.22
C THR A 763 70.91 6.21 1.77
N SER A 764 69.75 6.67 2.24
CA SER A 764 69.62 7.97 2.92
C SER A 764 70.51 8.05 4.14
N ILE A 765 70.52 7.04 5.01
CA ILE A 765 71.41 7.02 6.19
C ILE A 765 72.89 7.20 5.78
N CYS A 766 73.35 6.55 4.71
CA CYS A 766 74.75 6.61 4.28
C CYS A 766 75.12 7.84 3.43
N ASP A 767 74.15 8.53 2.83
CA ASP A 767 74.39 9.60 1.85
C ASP A 767 74.25 11.02 2.44
N PHE A 768 74.05 11.15 3.75
CA PHE A 768 74.16 12.43 4.48
C PHE A 768 75.42 12.49 5.36
N GLN A 769 75.98 13.68 5.53
CA GLN A 769 77.03 13.96 6.52
C GLN A 769 76.36 14.28 7.86
N TRP A 770 76.28 13.28 8.74
CA TRP A 770 75.57 13.42 10.02
C TRP A 770 76.21 12.67 11.18
N ILE A 771 77.30 11.92 10.98
CA ILE A 771 77.99 11.25 12.10
C ILE A 771 79.17 12.11 12.56
N ALA A 772 79.28 12.31 13.87
CA ALA A 772 80.42 13.00 14.48
C ALA A 772 81.66 12.11 14.47
N SER A 773 82.82 12.69 14.15
CA SER A 773 84.10 11.97 14.10
C SER A 773 84.92 12.21 15.36
N SER A 774 85.81 11.27 15.70
CA SER A 774 86.86 11.46 16.70
C SER A 774 87.99 12.39 16.25
N MET A 775 88.02 12.76 14.96
CA MET A 775 89.14 13.49 14.34
C MET A 775 88.98 15.01 14.34
N ASP A 776 87.75 15.50 14.17
CA ASP A 776 87.44 16.91 14.00
C ASP A 776 86.03 17.22 14.49
N ASP A 777 85.68 18.50 14.49
CA ASP A 777 84.35 18.96 14.87
C ASP A 777 83.35 18.96 13.70
N GLU A 778 83.67 18.31 12.58
CA GLU A 778 82.80 18.24 11.40
C GLU A 778 81.93 16.96 11.38
N LEU A 779 80.84 17.01 10.62
CA LEU A 779 79.98 15.84 10.37
C LEU A 779 80.45 15.11 9.12
N HIS A 780 80.54 13.79 9.20
CA HIS A 780 81.04 12.95 8.12
C HIS A 780 79.98 11.95 7.64
N TYR A 781 80.21 11.38 6.46
CA TYR A 781 79.38 10.29 5.97
C TYR A 781 79.66 9.01 6.78
N PRO A 782 78.63 8.21 7.13
CA PRO A 782 78.85 6.97 7.87
C PRO A 782 79.82 5.99 7.21
N LYS A 783 79.87 5.98 5.88
CA LYS A 783 80.75 5.11 5.08
C LYS A 783 82.24 5.49 5.15
N ASP A 784 82.56 6.71 5.60
CA ASP A 784 83.91 7.24 5.66
C ASP A 784 84.54 7.10 7.06
N LEU A 785 83.78 6.58 8.03
CA LEU A 785 84.18 6.40 9.42
C LEU A 785 84.28 4.91 9.79
N PHE A 786 85.13 4.61 10.76
CA PHE A 786 85.25 3.29 11.37
C PHE A 786 84.39 3.18 12.63
N TYR A 787 83.91 1.98 12.89
CA TYR A 787 83.22 1.64 14.13
C TYR A 787 84.17 1.77 15.32
N ASP A 788 83.77 2.52 16.36
CA ASP A 788 84.55 2.70 17.59
C ASP A 788 84.45 1.45 18.47
N SER A 789 85.29 0.46 18.18
CA SER A 789 85.42 -0.74 19.02
C SER A 789 86.86 -0.98 19.42
N ASP A 790 87.05 -1.67 20.54
CA ASP A 790 88.39 -1.99 21.05
C ASP A 790 89.15 -2.85 20.02
N GLU A 791 88.44 -3.72 19.29
CA GLU A 791 89.00 -4.55 18.21
C GLU A 791 89.47 -3.70 17.03
N VAL A 792 88.69 -2.71 16.59
CA VAL A 792 89.06 -1.84 15.47
C VAL A 792 90.19 -0.88 15.87
N HIS A 793 90.20 -0.41 17.12
CA HIS A 793 91.27 0.40 17.69
C HIS A 793 92.61 -0.34 17.75
N LEU A 794 92.60 -1.65 18.06
CA LEU A 794 93.81 -2.47 18.05
C LEU A 794 94.43 -2.62 16.66
N VAL A 795 93.63 -2.53 15.60
CA VAL A 795 94.08 -2.69 14.21
C VAL A 795 94.48 -1.36 13.56
N LEU A 796 93.67 -0.31 13.74
CA LEU A 796 93.83 0.97 13.03
C LEU A 796 94.49 2.08 13.87
N GLY A 797 94.54 1.93 15.19
CA GLY A 797 95.15 2.90 16.12
C GLY A 797 94.33 4.18 16.32
N SER A 798 94.67 4.99 17.32
CA SER A 798 93.89 6.18 17.74
C SER A 798 93.85 7.34 16.73
N SER A 799 94.45 7.21 15.55
CA SER A 799 94.50 8.25 14.51
C SER A 799 93.54 7.99 13.34
N ALA A 800 92.78 6.89 13.37
CA ALA A 800 91.73 6.63 12.40
C ALA A 800 90.45 7.43 12.75
N PRO A 801 89.61 7.75 11.75
CA PRO A 801 88.34 8.45 11.99
C PRO A 801 87.28 7.49 12.55
N TYR A 802 86.98 7.60 13.84
CA TYR A 802 85.98 6.77 14.51
C TYR A 802 84.64 7.50 14.65
N ALA A 803 83.53 6.78 14.51
CA ALA A 803 82.19 7.29 14.73
C ALA A 803 81.91 7.51 16.22
N LEU A 804 81.30 8.64 16.57
CA LEU A 804 80.88 8.98 17.93
C LEU A 804 79.36 9.18 18.03
N PRO A 805 78.69 8.70 19.10
CA PRO A 805 79.24 7.96 20.24
C PRO A 805 79.53 6.49 19.90
N LYS A 806 80.19 5.78 20.82
CA LYS A 806 80.40 4.33 20.76
C LYS A 806 79.08 3.64 21.09
N VAL A 807 78.37 3.17 20.07
CA VAL A 807 77.05 2.53 20.16
C VAL A 807 77.11 1.09 19.74
#